data_AF-V9KAT1-F1
#
_entry.id   AF-V9KAT1-F1
#
_cell.length_a   1.000
_cell.length_b   1.000
_cell.length_c   1.000
_cell.angle_alpha   90.00
_cell.angle_beta   90.00
_cell.angle_gamma   90.00
#
_symmetry.space_group_name_H-M   'P 1'
#
loop_
_entity.id
_entity.type
_entity.pdbx_description
1 polymer ?
#
loop_
_entity_poly.entity_id
_entity_poly.type
_entity_poly.pdbx_seq_one_letter_code
_entity_poly.pdbx_strand_id
1 'polypeptide(L)'
;DLLTVCNLFKSLKQGLAVCNKVQRPVWSLSSSGVRLFSVKAQTAHLILDDGTKMKGLSFGHPQSTAGEVVFNTGLVGYPEALTDPSYRGQILILTYPMAGNYGVPNTKELDGLGLMKYIESEFIQVSGLLVQDYSHEYSHWNSVKSLSQWLQEEKIPALYGIDTRMLTKIVRDKGTILGKIEFEGDPVDFVDPNLRNLMAEISTKEIKVFGKGNPIKIVAVDCGIKHNIIRLLVKRGVELHLVPWDHDFSKMEYDGLFLSNGPGNPTLAQPLIANVRKVLASDRTEPVFGICMGNQLTALAVGANCYKLPMGNRGQNQPVVNVMNGQAFITAQNHGYAIDSSTLPEGWKPMFVNANDETNEGIVHETKPIFTAQFHPEAKGGPTDTEFLFDAFISLIKRGKGTTIASVMPKVPLPPERLKVSKILVLGSGGLSIGQAGEFDYSGSQAIKALKEENLKTVLMNPNIASVQTNEVGTKQADTVYFLPVTPDFVIDIIKAEKPDGILLSMGGQTALNCGVELHKRGILQEYGVKVLGTPITSIMATEDRQLFADKLVEINEKIAPSFAVETLEDAFVAAEKIGYPVMVRSAYALGGLGSGLCDNKEKLQEIAEKAFAMTNQILVEQSLLGWKEVEYEVVRDASDNCVTVCNMENFDPLGIHTGDSVVVAPSQTLSNEEYHMLRETAIKVVRHLGIVGECNIQYALHPTSLEYCIIEVNARLSRSSALASKATGYPLAFVAAKLALGIPLPDIKNAVSGKTTACFEPSLDYIVTKIPRWDLDRFHGTSREIGSSMKSVGEVMAIGRTFEESFQKALRMCHPSVEGFVPRLPMKKSWSEDIDLQKDLAVPSINRIYSLAKALHSGISVNEIYKLTAIDKWFLYKLKRIVEMEIELSKYTSKTIPDELFLKAKQDGFSDKQIGNCIGLNELETRELRMQKNILPQVKQIDTLAAEYPAITNYLYSTYHGLEHDLNFNDHGVMVLGCGPYHIGSSVEFDWCAVSSIRTLRHLQKKTVVVNHNPETVSTDFDECDRLYFEELSLERILDIYQQEGCTGSIISVGGQIPNNLAVPLSKCGVNILGTNPIQIDRAEDRSVFSAVLDELNINQAPWTAVNTLDDALSFGETVGYPCLLRPSYVLSGSAMNVAHGEEEMKRFLAEAARVSQEYPVVITKFIEGAREVEVDAVSKDGRVVAHAITEHVEDAGVHSGDATLILPAQTISQGAIEKVKIATKKISKAFEISGPFNVQFLVKGNDVMVIECNLRASR
;
A
#
# COMPACT_ATOMS: atom_id res chain seq x y z
N ASP A 1 29.23 40.08 6.94
CA ASP A 1 30.46 40.88 6.93
C ASP A 1 31.59 40.24 7.72
N LEU A 2 32.62 39.83 6.97
CA LEU A 2 34.06 40.00 7.18
C LEU A 2 34.73 39.80 8.57
N LEU A 3 35.79 38.95 8.51
CA LEU A 3 37.05 38.87 9.29
C LEU A 3 37.13 37.72 10.32
N THR A 4 37.81 36.57 10.10
CA THR A 4 39.20 36.29 9.66
C THR A 4 40.20 36.87 10.69
N VAL A 5 41.18 36.19 11.33
CA VAL A 5 41.80 34.85 11.30
C VAL A 5 42.98 34.85 12.33
N CYS A 6 43.66 33.70 12.54
CA CYS A 6 45.01 33.51 13.11
C CYS A 6 45.16 33.48 14.66
N ASN A 7 45.93 32.60 15.34
CA ASN A 7 47.01 31.63 15.03
C ASN A 7 47.08 30.64 16.23
N LEU A 8 47.19 29.32 16.06
CA LEU A 8 48.37 28.48 15.77
C LEU A 8 49.54 28.49 16.80
N PHE A 9 49.71 27.33 17.46
CA PHE A 9 50.94 26.62 17.88
C PHE A 9 51.54 26.68 19.31
N LYS A 10 51.84 25.43 19.75
CA LYS A 10 52.91 24.91 20.64
C LYS A 10 52.67 24.94 22.16
N SER A 11 52.40 23.78 22.77
CA SER A 11 53.36 22.73 23.18
C SER A 11 54.22 23.10 24.39
N LEU A 12 53.91 22.59 25.59
CA LEU A 12 54.69 21.54 26.25
C LEU A 12 54.18 21.21 27.67
N LYS A 13 54.17 19.91 27.92
CA LYS A 13 54.03 19.20 29.20
C LYS A 13 54.88 19.80 30.32
N GLN A 14 54.33 19.86 31.53
CA GLN A 14 54.90 19.20 32.73
C GLN A 14 53.91 19.29 33.90
N GLY A 15 53.55 18.14 34.46
CA GLY A 15 52.72 18.06 35.65
C GLY A 15 53.55 18.12 36.92
N LEU A 16 52.90 18.49 38.03
CA LEU A 16 52.86 17.69 39.25
C LEU A 16 51.88 18.29 40.27
N ALA A 17 51.10 17.35 40.81
CA ALA A 17 50.17 17.37 41.93
C ALA A 17 50.31 18.49 43.00
N VAL A 18 49.16 18.96 43.51
CA VAL A 18 48.61 18.58 44.84
C VAL A 18 47.19 19.16 45.02
N CYS A 19 46.34 18.35 45.65
CA CYS A 19 44.93 18.48 46.05
C CYS A 19 44.35 19.88 46.32
N ASN A 20 43.09 20.09 45.88
CA ASN A 20 41.97 20.24 46.83
C ASN A 20 40.59 20.06 46.18
N LYS A 21 39.72 19.34 46.91
CA LYS A 21 38.36 18.92 46.57
C LYS A 21 37.37 20.08 46.46
N VAL A 22 36.65 20.16 45.35
CA VAL A 22 35.24 20.60 45.30
C VAL A 22 34.53 19.72 44.25
N GLN A 23 33.67 18.80 44.71
CA GLN A 23 32.81 17.98 43.84
C GLN A 23 31.67 18.86 43.30
N ARG A 24 31.63 19.05 41.98
CA ARG A 24 30.41 19.38 41.22
C ARG A 24 30.04 18.14 40.38
N PRO A 25 28.76 17.78 40.25
CA PRO A 25 28.34 16.58 39.53
C PRO A 25 28.50 16.81 38.03
N VAL A 26 29.38 16.05 37.39
CA VAL A 26 29.50 15.99 35.93
C VAL A 26 28.37 15.09 35.43
N TRP A 27 27.42 15.69 34.71
CA TRP A 27 26.48 14.97 33.88
C TRP A 27 27.25 14.37 32.70
N SER A 28 27.44 13.04 32.70
CA SER A 28 27.99 12.32 31.56
C SER A 28 26.92 12.22 30.47
N LEU A 29 27.12 12.90 29.36
CA LEU A 29 26.39 12.66 28.11
C LEU A 29 26.65 11.23 27.65
N SER A 30 25.64 10.36 27.77
CA SER A 30 25.71 9.00 27.26
C SER A 30 25.60 9.01 25.73
N SER A 31 26.62 8.48 25.05
CA SER A 31 26.58 8.15 23.62
C SER A 31 25.61 6.99 23.38
N SER A 32 24.35 7.32 23.05
CA SER A 32 23.25 6.40 22.78
C SER A 32 23.20 5.97 21.30
N GLY A 33 24.30 5.42 20.77
CA GLY A 33 24.41 5.06 19.35
C GLY A 33 24.97 3.67 19.02
N VAL A 34 25.33 2.85 20.01
CA VAL A 34 25.94 1.52 19.78
C VAL A 34 25.45 0.52 20.82
N ARG A 35 24.12 0.29 20.88
CA ARG A 35 23.55 -0.79 21.72
C ARG A 35 23.04 -2.00 20.94
N LEU A 36 22.92 -1.94 19.61
CA LEU A 36 22.30 -3.02 18.84
C LEU A 36 23.11 -4.33 18.78
N PHE A 37 24.44 -4.27 18.91
CA PHE A 37 25.30 -5.46 18.72
C PHE A 37 26.23 -5.77 19.90
N SER A 38 26.13 -5.04 21.02
CA SER A 38 27.04 -5.18 22.16
C SER A 38 26.36 -4.99 23.52
N VAL A 39 25.43 -5.90 23.83
CA VAL A 39 25.13 -6.51 25.15
C VAL A 39 24.34 -7.77 24.78
N LYS A 40 24.57 -8.93 25.41
CA LYS A 40 23.74 -10.14 25.20
C LYS A 40 22.26 -9.76 25.40
N ALA A 41 21.53 -9.53 24.32
CA ALA A 41 20.10 -9.26 24.38
C ALA A 41 19.45 -10.48 25.04
N GLN A 42 18.70 -10.26 26.12
CA GLN A 42 18.14 -11.35 26.88
C GLN A 42 17.09 -12.06 26.03
N THR A 43 17.22 -13.37 25.84
CA THR A 43 16.27 -14.17 25.09
C THR A 43 15.32 -14.90 26.02
N ALA A 44 14.11 -15.19 25.54
CA ALA A 44 13.18 -16.11 26.18
C ALA A 44 12.47 -16.96 25.11
N HIS A 45 11.73 -17.97 25.54
CA HIS A 45 10.96 -18.81 24.63
C HIS A 45 9.47 -18.62 24.85
N LEU A 46 8.72 -18.47 23.78
CA LEU A 46 7.30 -18.80 23.78
C LEU A 46 7.19 -20.33 23.66
N ILE A 47 6.48 -20.94 24.60
CA ILE A 47 6.19 -22.37 24.60
C ILE A 47 4.67 -22.53 24.65
N LEU A 48 4.10 -23.24 23.69
CA LEU A 48 2.68 -23.56 23.63
C LEU A 48 2.43 -24.96 24.19
N ASP A 49 1.21 -25.23 24.66
CA ASP A 49 0.82 -26.53 25.26
C ASP A 49 0.86 -27.71 24.27
N ASP A 50 0.85 -27.41 22.97
CA ASP A 50 1.02 -28.37 21.89
C ASP A 50 2.49 -28.78 21.61
N GLY A 51 3.44 -28.18 22.33
CA GLY A 51 4.88 -28.41 22.18
C GLY A 51 5.59 -27.44 21.23
N THR A 52 4.89 -26.54 20.54
CA THR A 52 5.48 -25.49 19.71
C THR A 52 6.36 -24.59 20.57
N LYS A 53 7.57 -24.32 20.09
CA LYS A 53 8.56 -23.50 20.80
C LYS A 53 9.19 -22.49 19.86
N MET A 54 9.12 -21.21 20.21
CA MET A 54 9.70 -20.11 19.43
C MET A 54 10.63 -19.29 20.33
N LYS A 55 11.87 -19.06 19.87
CA LYS A 55 12.83 -18.19 20.56
C LYS A 55 12.57 -16.74 20.16
N GLY A 56 12.49 -15.86 21.14
CA GLY A 56 12.34 -14.42 20.93
C GLY A 56 13.33 -13.59 21.75
N LEU A 57 13.47 -12.33 21.37
CA LEU A 57 14.28 -11.33 22.06
C LEU A 57 13.40 -10.55 23.03
N SER A 58 13.80 -10.49 24.30
CA SER A 58 13.05 -9.78 25.32
C SER A 58 13.19 -8.27 25.14
N PHE A 59 12.06 -7.57 25.15
CA PHE A 59 12.01 -6.11 25.26
C PHE A 59 11.08 -5.62 26.38
N GLY A 60 10.36 -6.54 27.04
CA GLY A 60 9.58 -6.25 28.24
C GLY A 60 10.35 -6.55 29.53
N HIS A 61 9.60 -6.79 30.61
CA HIS A 61 10.15 -7.20 31.90
C HIS A 61 10.69 -8.65 31.84
N PRO A 62 11.90 -8.93 32.34
CA PRO A 62 12.55 -10.24 32.21
C PRO A 62 12.07 -11.25 33.26
N GLN A 63 10.79 -11.61 33.22
CA GLN A 63 10.16 -12.58 34.11
C GLN A 63 9.23 -13.49 33.30
N SER A 64 9.14 -14.76 33.68
CA SER A 64 8.24 -15.70 33.00
C SER A 64 6.78 -15.47 33.35
N THR A 65 5.89 -15.81 32.42
CA THR A 65 4.43 -15.67 32.56
C THR A 65 3.73 -16.75 31.75
N ALA A 66 2.52 -17.11 32.16
CA ALA A 66 1.68 -18.11 31.49
C ALA A 66 0.25 -17.60 31.37
N GLY A 67 -0.43 -18.00 30.30
CA GLY A 67 -1.82 -17.61 30.04
C GLY A 67 -2.36 -18.22 28.75
N GLU A 68 -3.58 -17.83 28.40
CA GLU A 68 -4.16 -18.14 27.09
C GLU A 68 -3.52 -17.23 26.03
N VAL A 69 -3.04 -17.81 24.93
CA VAL A 69 -2.46 -17.04 23.82
C VAL A 69 -3.57 -16.64 22.86
N VAL A 70 -3.68 -15.34 22.58
CA VAL A 70 -4.71 -14.76 21.72
C VAL A 70 -4.07 -13.80 20.72
N PHE A 71 -4.72 -13.58 19.58
CA PHE A 71 -4.30 -12.56 18.61
C PHE A 71 -5.36 -11.48 18.45
N ASN A 72 -4.96 -10.30 17.99
CA ASN A 72 -5.86 -9.23 17.59
C ASN A 72 -5.42 -8.65 16.23
N THR A 73 -6.40 -8.45 15.33
CA THR A 73 -6.18 -7.95 13.96
C THR A 73 -6.10 -6.42 13.84
N GLY A 74 -6.19 -5.69 14.95
CA GLY A 74 -6.03 -4.23 14.98
C GLY A 74 -4.62 -3.79 14.58
N LEU A 75 -4.54 -2.81 13.68
CA LEU A 75 -3.26 -2.30 13.13
C LEU A 75 -2.64 -1.19 13.99
N VAL A 76 -3.47 -0.43 14.69
CA VAL A 76 -3.08 0.71 15.53
C VAL A 76 -3.67 0.60 16.93
N GLY A 77 -3.20 1.45 17.85
CA GLY A 77 -3.75 1.53 19.21
C GLY A 77 -3.22 0.49 20.18
N TYR A 78 -1.94 0.09 20.07
CA TYR A 78 -1.35 -0.81 21.06
C TYR A 78 -1.41 -0.28 22.51
N PRO A 79 -1.32 1.03 22.82
CA PRO A 79 -1.47 1.49 24.21
C PRO A 79 -2.88 1.23 24.77
N GLU A 80 -3.90 1.53 23.98
CA GLU A 80 -5.30 1.29 24.32
C GLU A 80 -5.58 -0.22 24.43
N ALA A 81 -5.13 -1.02 23.46
CA ALA A 81 -5.31 -2.46 23.47
C ALA A 81 -4.65 -3.14 24.68
N LEU A 82 -3.41 -2.77 25.03
CA LEU A 82 -2.70 -3.35 26.17
C LEU A 82 -3.38 -3.05 27.52
N THR A 83 -4.20 -2.01 27.58
CA THR A 83 -4.91 -1.58 28.79
C THR A 83 -6.40 -1.95 28.78
N ASP A 84 -6.85 -2.73 27.79
CA ASP A 84 -8.19 -3.31 27.76
C ASP A 84 -8.30 -4.44 28.81
N PRO A 85 -9.18 -4.31 29.82
CA PRO A 85 -9.34 -5.33 30.86
C PRO A 85 -9.78 -6.70 30.36
N SER A 86 -10.32 -6.78 29.14
CA SER A 86 -10.75 -8.02 28.50
C SER A 86 -9.58 -8.98 28.21
N TYR A 87 -8.33 -8.47 28.19
CA TYR A 87 -7.11 -9.27 28.03
C TYR A 87 -6.52 -9.86 29.32
N ARG A 88 -7.18 -9.67 30.48
CA ARG A 88 -6.65 -10.15 31.76
C ARG A 88 -6.29 -11.64 31.69
N GLY A 89 -5.04 -11.98 32.00
CA GLY A 89 -4.58 -13.38 32.00
C GLY A 89 -4.15 -13.93 30.64
N GLN A 90 -4.15 -13.11 29.58
CA GLN A 90 -3.86 -13.53 28.21
C GLN A 90 -2.50 -13.01 27.73
N ILE A 91 -1.83 -13.79 26.87
CA ILE A 91 -0.62 -13.37 26.15
C ILE A 91 -1.07 -12.91 24.77
N LEU A 92 -0.89 -11.62 24.48
CA LEU A 92 -1.40 -10.97 23.26
C LEU A 92 -0.38 -11.04 22.12
N ILE A 93 -0.82 -11.53 20.97
CA ILE A 93 -0.15 -11.41 19.67
C ILE A 93 -0.71 -10.18 18.96
N LEU A 94 0.17 -9.23 18.63
CA LEU A 94 -0.17 -8.20 17.64
C LEU A 94 0.11 -8.78 16.25
N THR A 95 -0.93 -8.85 15.43
CA THR A 95 -0.82 -9.38 14.06
C THR A 95 0.00 -8.45 13.17
N TYR A 96 -0.24 -7.14 13.30
CA TYR A 96 0.59 -6.14 12.63
C TYR A 96 2.05 -6.28 13.10
N PRO A 97 3.03 -6.42 12.17
CA PRO A 97 4.35 -6.93 12.51
C PRO A 97 5.18 -5.95 13.34
N MET A 98 4.90 -4.65 13.31
CA MET A 98 5.72 -3.63 13.96
C MET A 98 4.97 -2.97 15.11
N ALA A 99 5.60 -2.91 16.29
CA ALA A 99 5.06 -2.22 17.45
C ALA A 99 6.06 -1.23 18.06
N GLY A 100 5.53 -0.17 18.68
CA GLY A 100 6.33 0.87 19.36
C GLY A 100 6.67 2.10 18.51
N ASN A 101 6.18 2.18 17.27
CA ASN A 101 6.53 3.23 16.30
C ASN A 101 6.30 4.65 16.82
N TYR A 102 5.16 4.88 17.47
CA TYR A 102 4.76 6.17 18.02
C TYR A 102 4.92 6.26 19.54
N GLY A 103 5.68 5.33 20.15
CA GLY A 103 6.01 5.35 21.58
C GLY A 103 4.78 5.17 22.48
N VAL A 104 4.85 5.68 23.70
CA VAL A 104 3.75 5.62 24.67
C VAL A 104 3.46 7.03 25.19
N PRO A 105 2.18 7.46 25.23
CA PRO A 105 1.81 8.75 25.79
C PRO A 105 1.98 8.78 27.31
N ASN A 106 1.67 9.91 27.95
CA ASN A 106 1.75 9.99 29.41
C ASN A 106 0.64 9.17 30.08
N THR A 107 0.94 7.92 30.41
CA THR A 107 0.00 6.94 31.00
C THR A 107 -0.50 7.29 32.39
N LYS A 108 0.05 8.32 33.04
CA LYS A 108 -0.37 8.80 34.37
C LYS A 108 -1.12 10.13 34.33
N GLU A 109 -1.27 10.73 33.15
CA GLU A 109 -2.06 11.96 33.01
C GLU A 109 -3.52 11.64 33.25
N LEU A 110 -4.17 12.39 34.15
CA LEU A 110 -5.59 12.26 34.45
C LEU A 110 -6.40 13.27 33.63
N ASP A 111 -7.58 12.85 33.19
CA ASP A 111 -8.58 13.74 32.60
C ASP A 111 -9.42 14.44 33.69
N GLY A 112 -10.39 15.27 33.27
CA GLY A 112 -11.27 16.00 34.19
C GLY A 112 -12.19 15.13 35.04
N LEU A 113 -12.29 13.82 34.76
CA LEU A 113 -13.05 12.85 35.55
C LEU A 113 -12.17 12.08 36.53
N GLY A 114 -10.86 12.32 36.53
CA GLY A 114 -9.89 11.57 37.32
C GLY A 114 -9.56 10.19 36.72
N LEU A 115 -9.87 9.96 35.44
CA LEU A 115 -9.49 8.74 34.73
C LEU A 115 -8.17 8.97 33.99
N MET A 116 -7.39 7.90 33.78
CA MET A 116 -6.18 7.98 32.96
C MET A 116 -6.55 8.40 31.54
N LYS A 117 -5.97 9.49 31.03
CA LYS A 117 -6.43 10.19 29.82
C LYS A 117 -6.23 9.42 28.52
N TYR A 118 -5.11 8.71 28.37
CA TYR A 118 -4.70 8.08 27.11
C TYR A 118 -4.75 6.54 27.13
N ILE A 119 -5.22 5.94 28.23
CA ILE A 119 -5.33 4.49 28.39
C ILE A 119 -6.69 4.11 28.96
N GLU A 120 -7.05 2.83 28.79
CA GLU A 120 -8.41 2.36 29.01
C GLU A 120 -8.64 1.66 30.35
N SER A 121 -7.58 1.48 31.14
CA SER A 121 -7.66 1.11 32.56
C SER A 121 -6.44 1.63 33.34
N GLU A 122 -6.35 1.31 34.63
CA GLU A 122 -5.32 1.83 35.56
C GLU A 122 -3.89 1.28 35.29
N PHE A 123 -3.76 0.14 34.60
CA PHE A 123 -2.50 -0.56 34.35
C PHE A 123 -2.60 -1.48 33.13
N ILE A 124 -1.47 -2.03 32.67
CA ILE A 124 -1.47 -2.99 31.54
C ILE A 124 -2.15 -4.30 31.97
N GLN A 125 -3.05 -4.81 31.12
CA GLN A 125 -3.94 -5.93 31.43
C GLN A 125 -3.45 -7.26 30.86
N VAL A 126 -2.73 -7.24 29.74
CA VAL A 126 -2.13 -8.44 29.15
C VAL A 126 -1.11 -9.06 30.12
N SER A 127 -1.03 -10.39 30.14
CA SER A 127 -0.01 -11.13 30.90
C SER A 127 1.33 -11.15 30.19
N GLY A 128 1.35 -10.96 28.87
CA GLY A 128 2.57 -10.84 28.06
C GLY A 128 2.25 -10.37 26.65
N LEU A 129 3.27 -9.91 25.92
CA LEU A 129 3.13 -9.37 24.56
C LEU A 129 4.08 -10.06 23.57
N LEU A 130 3.57 -10.40 22.40
CA LEU A 130 4.30 -11.02 21.30
C LEU A 130 4.16 -10.15 20.06
N VAL A 131 5.30 -9.76 19.48
CA VAL A 131 5.38 -8.98 18.25
C VAL A 131 6.45 -9.55 17.34
N GLN A 132 6.47 -9.16 16.08
CA GLN A 132 7.53 -9.59 15.18
C GLN A 132 8.74 -8.64 15.22
N ASP A 133 8.55 -7.34 15.02
CA ASP A 133 9.59 -6.32 15.13
C ASP A 133 9.19 -5.26 16.16
N TYR A 134 10.16 -4.83 16.95
CA TYR A 134 9.99 -3.78 17.94
C TYR A 134 10.80 -2.55 17.52
N SER A 135 10.12 -1.40 17.42
CA SER A 135 10.75 -0.11 17.16
C SER A 135 11.40 0.44 18.43
N HIS A 136 12.73 0.38 18.49
CA HIS A 136 13.51 0.93 19.60
C HIS A 136 13.41 2.47 19.67
N GLU A 137 13.53 3.11 18.52
CA GLU A 137 13.31 4.53 18.32
C GLU A 137 11.86 4.80 17.93
N TYR A 138 11.23 5.77 18.59
CA TYR A 138 9.86 6.18 18.35
C TYR A 138 9.77 7.66 17.98
N SER A 139 8.71 8.04 17.27
CA SER A 139 8.45 9.43 16.88
C SER A 139 6.96 9.72 16.92
N HIS A 140 6.53 10.51 17.91
CA HIS A 140 5.17 11.04 18.01
C HIS A 140 5.16 12.20 19.00
N TRP A 141 4.42 13.26 18.71
CA TRP A 141 4.44 14.49 19.52
C TRP A 141 3.94 14.30 20.96
N ASN A 142 3.02 13.36 21.18
CA ASN A 142 2.49 13.04 22.51
C ASN A 142 3.27 11.93 23.24
N SER A 143 4.33 11.37 22.65
CA SER A 143 5.07 10.27 23.27
C SER A 143 6.04 10.76 24.36
N VAL A 144 6.07 10.08 25.50
CA VAL A 144 6.96 10.43 26.63
C VAL A 144 7.95 9.35 27.00
N LYS A 145 7.73 8.11 26.54
CA LYS A 145 8.60 6.96 26.77
C LYS A 145 8.44 5.91 25.66
N SER A 146 9.34 4.94 25.60
CA SER A 146 9.21 3.79 24.69
C SER A 146 8.23 2.75 25.22
N LEU A 147 7.71 1.91 24.33
CA LEU A 147 6.89 0.75 24.71
C LEU A 147 7.65 -0.21 25.65
N SER A 148 8.92 -0.48 25.36
CA SER A 148 9.79 -1.30 26.21
C SER A 148 9.89 -0.76 27.64
N GLN A 149 10.09 0.56 27.80
CA GLN A 149 10.18 1.17 29.11
C GLN A 149 8.87 1.02 29.89
N TRP A 150 7.72 1.24 29.23
CA TRP A 150 6.42 1.09 29.88
C TRP A 150 6.15 -0.36 30.33
N LEU A 151 6.44 -1.35 29.47
CA LEU A 151 6.32 -2.76 29.81
C LEU A 151 7.22 -3.16 30.99
N GLN A 152 8.43 -2.61 31.08
CA GLN A 152 9.32 -2.84 32.23
C GLN A 152 8.78 -2.21 33.52
N GLU A 153 8.25 -0.99 33.46
CA GLU A 153 7.64 -0.29 34.60
C GLU A 153 6.43 -1.08 35.17
N GLU A 154 5.61 -1.65 34.28
CA GLU A 154 4.39 -2.41 34.60
C GLU A 154 4.66 -3.91 34.82
N LYS A 155 5.92 -4.35 34.71
CA LYS A 155 6.36 -5.75 34.87
C LYS A 155 5.73 -6.75 33.89
N ILE A 156 5.57 -6.34 32.64
CA ILE A 156 4.97 -7.16 31.58
C ILE A 156 6.06 -7.76 30.69
N PRO A 157 6.16 -9.10 30.60
CA PRO A 157 7.08 -9.78 29.69
C PRO A 157 6.67 -9.57 28.24
N ALA A 158 7.65 -9.37 27.36
CA ALA A 158 7.37 -9.18 25.95
C ALA A 158 8.52 -9.66 25.06
N LEU A 159 8.18 -10.33 23.96
CA LEU A 159 9.13 -10.87 22.99
C LEU A 159 8.91 -10.29 21.59
N TYR A 160 10.00 -9.93 20.92
CA TYR A 160 10.03 -9.68 19.47
C TYR A 160 10.90 -10.72 18.75
N GLY A 161 10.87 -10.73 17.42
CA GLY A 161 11.49 -11.75 16.58
C GLY A 161 10.65 -13.02 16.44
N ILE A 162 9.35 -12.93 16.72
CA ILE A 162 8.40 -14.04 16.68
C ILE A 162 7.60 -13.98 15.36
N ASP A 163 7.42 -15.10 14.67
CA ASP A 163 6.53 -15.17 13.50
C ASP A 163 5.06 -15.14 13.97
N THR A 164 4.53 -13.92 14.11
CA THR A 164 3.16 -13.67 14.60
C THR A 164 2.09 -14.23 13.66
N ARG A 165 2.40 -14.40 12.37
CA ARG A 165 1.46 -14.96 11.38
C ARG A 165 1.32 -16.46 11.58
N MET A 166 2.43 -17.17 11.73
CA MET A 166 2.43 -18.60 12.08
C MET A 166 1.65 -18.84 13.38
N LEU A 167 1.91 -18.03 14.42
CA LEU A 167 1.18 -18.14 15.68
C LEU A 167 -0.32 -17.89 15.52
N THR A 168 -0.71 -16.90 14.73
CA THR A 168 -2.13 -16.59 14.47
C THR A 168 -2.83 -17.79 13.82
N LYS A 169 -2.20 -18.45 12.84
CA LYS A 169 -2.72 -19.68 12.22
C LYS A 169 -2.87 -20.81 13.23
N ILE A 170 -1.88 -21.02 14.11
CA ILE A 170 -1.94 -22.05 15.16
C ILE A 170 -3.11 -21.78 16.13
N VAL A 171 -3.24 -20.54 16.60
CA VAL A 171 -4.33 -20.13 17.51
C VAL A 171 -5.68 -20.32 16.83
N ARG A 172 -5.84 -19.85 15.58
CA ARG A 172 -7.07 -20.01 14.79
C ARG A 172 -7.49 -21.47 14.66
N ASP A 173 -6.55 -22.35 14.28
CA ASP A 173 -6.87 -23.74 13.93
C ASP A 173 -7.16 -24.62 15.16
N LYS A 174 -6.59 -24.27 16.32
CA LYS A 174 -6.78 -25.01 17.60
C LYS A 174 -7.84 -24.41 18.49
N GLY A 175 -8.13 -23.13 18.29
CA GLY A 175 -9.08 -22.34 19.03
C GLY A 175 -8.53 -21.81 20.36
N THR A 176 -8.62 -22.60 21.43
CA THR A 176 -8.01 -22.25 22.72
C THR A 176 -6.64 -22.92 22.84
N ILE A 177 -5.60 -22.11 23.06
CA ILE A 177 -4.23 -22.60 23.25
C ILE A 177 -3.59 -21.89 24.44
N LEU A 178 -2.98 -22.67 25.33
CA LEU A 178 -2.21 -22.13 26.44
C LEU A 178 -0.76 -21.93 26.02
N GLY A 179 -0.16 -20.86 26.53
CA GLY A 179 1.21 -20.52 26.26
C GLY A 179 1.91 -19.94 27.48
N LYS A 180 3.24 -19.96 27.43
CA LYS A 180 4.08 -19.28 28.40
C LYS A 180 5.27 -18.62 27.73
N ILE A 181 5.62 -17.43 28.19
CA ILE A 181 6.92 -16.81 27.93
C ILE A 181 7.83 -17.27 29.06
N GLU A 182 8.86 -18.03 28.74
CA GLU A 182 9.75 -18.67 29.70
C GLU A 182 11.20 -18.19 29.52
N PHE A 183 11.73 -17.57 30.58
CA PHE A 183 13.13 -17.17 30.71
C PHE A 183 13.95 -18.30 31.33
N GLU A 184 15.23 -18.36 30.96
CA GLU A 184 16.16 -19.32 31.53
C GLU A 184 16.30 -19.10 33.05
N GLY A 185 16.07 -20.17 33.83
CA GLY A 185 16.14 -20.12 35.30
C GLY A 185 14.85 -19.68 36.01
N ASP A 186 13.76 -19.40 35.27
CA ASP A 186 12.47 -18.98 35.82
C ASP A 186 11.31 -19.82 35.21
N PRO A 187 11.24 -21.14 35.46
CA PRO A 187 10.21 -21.99 34.86
C PRO A 187 8.82 -21.69 35.45
N VAL A 188 7.80 -21.70 34.60
CA VAL A 188 6.39 -21.55 35.02
C VAL A 188 5.51 -22.65 34.43
N ASP A 189 4.47 -23.03 35.14
CA ASP A 189 3.48 -23.99 34.65
C ASP A 189 2.48 -23.33 33.69
N PHE A 190 1.89 -24.11 32.78
CA PHE A 190 0.75 -23.64 31.99
C PHE A 190 -0.44 -23.38 32.92
N VAL A 191 -1.12 -22.25 32.71
CA VAL A 191 -2.29 -21.84 33.49
C VAL A 191 -3.38 -21.44 32.52
N ASP A 192 -4.56 -22.05 32.66
CA ASP A 192 -5.77 -21.56 31.99
C ASP A 192 -6.42 -20.47 32.85
N PRO A 193 -6.36 -19.18 32.45
CA PRO A 193 -6.96 -18.10 33.20
C PRO A 193 -8.49 -18.20 33.24
N ASN A 194 -9.12 -18.88 32.28
CA ASN A 194 -10.58 -18.96 32.14
C ASN A 194 -11.26 -19.80 33.22
N LEU A 195 -10.49 -20.58 33.99
CA LEU A 195 -11.00 -21.34 35.15
C LEU A 195 -11.24 -20.46 36.37
N ARG A 196 -10.76 -19.21 36.35
CA ARG A 196 -10.93 -18.22 37.43
C ARG A 196 -11.99 -17.20 37.02
N ASN A 197 -12.65 -16.60 38.02
CA ASN A 197 -13.52 -15.45 37.79
C ASN A 197 -12.67 -14.18 37.59
N LEU A 198 -12.21 -13.98 36.35
CA LEU A 198 -11.32 -12.87 35.99
C LEU A 198 -11.98 -11.49 36.22
N MET A 199 -13.31 -11.37 36.07
CA MET A 199 -14.03 -10.14 36.39
C MET A 199 -13.81 -9.71 37.85
N ALA A 200 -13.84 -10.67 38.80
CA ALA A 200 -13.65 -10.36 40.21
C ALA A 200 -12.25 -9.80 40.52
N GLU A 201 -11.26 -10.13 39.71
CA GLU A 201 -9.88 -9.63 39.88
C GLU A 201 -9.78 -8.15 39.56
N ILE A 202 -10.44 -7.71 38.49
CA ILE A 202 -10.30 -6.36 37.94
C ILE A 202 -11.42 -5.39 38.35
N SER A 203 -12.60 -5.90 38.71
CA SER A 203 -13.74 -5.08 39.11
C SER A 203 -13.38 -4.19 40.30
N THR A 204 -13.89 -2.95 40.29
CA THR A 204 -13.79 -2.02 41.41
C THR A 204 -14.23 -2.68 42.70
N LYS A 205 -13.54 -2.37 43.81
CA LYS A 205 -13.86 -2.93 45.13
C LYS A 205 -14.85 -2.07 45.92
N GLU A 206 -15.04 -0.83 45.49
CA GLU A 206 -15.91 0.15 46.13
C GLU A 206 -16.72 0.89 45.06
N ILE A 207 -17.85 1.47 45.48
CA ILE A 207 -18.68 2.30 44.60
C ILE A 207 -17.92 3.59 44.30
N LYS A 208 -17.73 3.89 43.01
CA LYS A 208 -17.16 5.16 42.53
C LYS A 208 -18.23 5.97 41.80
N VAL A 209 -18.20 7.29 41.95
CA VAL A 209 -19.17 8.19 41.31
C VAL A 209 -18.44 9.14 40.35
N PHE A 210 -18.82 9.13 39.08
CA PHE A 210 -18.30 10.03 38.04
C PHE A 210 -19.38 10.97 37.53
N GLY A 211 -19.02 12.18 37.12
CA GLY A 211 -20.00 13.17 36.66
C GLY A 211 -20.97 13.62 37.75
N LYS A 212 -20.50 13.69 39.01
CA LYS A 212 -21.34 14.02 40.17
C LYS A 212 -22.14 15.31 39.95
N GLY A 213 -23.45 15.25 40.22
CA GLY A 213 -24.40 16.35 40.01
C GLY A 213 -25.08 16.37 38.64
N ASN A 214 -24.70 15.48 37.72
CA ASN A 214 -25.39 15.32 36.46
C ASN A 214 -26.83 14.77 36.66
N PRO A 215 -27.78 15.12 35.77
CA PRO A 215 -29.21 14.88 36.01
C PRO A 215 -29.68 13.43 35.81
N ILE A 216 -28.92 12.61 35.08
CA ILE A 216 -29.29 11.22 34.77
C ILE A 216 -28.44 10.29 35.62
N LYS A 217 -29.05 9.52 36.52
CA LYS A 217 -28.33 8.58 37.37
C LYS A 217 -28.28 7.20 36.71
N ILE A 218 -27.10 6.72 36.37
CA ILE A 218 -26.91 5.35 35.85
C ILE A 218 -26.06 4.55 36.82
N VAL A 219 -26.49 3.32 37.11
CA VAL A 219 -25.63 2.33 37.76
C VAL A 219 -24.91 1.55 36.68
N ALA A 220 -23.58 1.59 36.69
CA ALA A 220 -22.74 0.76 35.83
C ALA A 220 -22.11 -0.36 36.65
N VAL A 221 -22.36 -1.60 36.27
CA VAL A 221 -21.74 -2.78 36.88
C VAL A 221 -20.37 -2.98 36.27
N ASP A 222 -19.33 -2.86 37.08
CA ASP A 222 -17.95 -3.00 36.64
C ASP A 222 -17.58 -4.47 36.48
N CYS A 223 -17.65 -4.95 35.24
CA CYS A 223 -17.17 -6.27 34.84
C CYS A 223 -15.71 -6.22 34.36
N GLY A 224 -15.05 -5.06 34.45
CA GLY A 224 -13.83 -4.75 33.69
C GLY A 224 -14.03 -3.60 32.73
N ILE A 225 -14.69 -2.54 33.20
CA ILE A 225 -15.09 -1.41 32.38
C ILE A 225 -13.87 -0.70 31.77
N LYS A 226 -13.95 -0.42 30.47
CA LYS A 226 -13.01 0.50 29.80
C LYS A 226 -13.34 1.94 30.17
N HIS A 227 -12.31 2.76 30.39
CA HIS A 227 -12.48 4.17 30.76
C HIS A 227 -13.35 4.94 29.77
N ASN A 228 -13.28 4.66 28.46
CA ASN A 228 -14.05 5.42 27.49
C ASN A 228 -15.58 5.23 27.62
N ILE A 229 -16.05 4.09 28.16
CA ILE A 229 -17.47 3.91 28.49
C ILE A 229 -17.91 4.98 29.50
N ILE A 230 -17.10 5.20 30.53
CA ILE A 230 -17.37 6.21 31.57
C ILE A 230 -17.37 7.61 30.94
N ARG A 231 -16.37 7.93 30.12
CA ARG A 231 -16.27 9.23 29.43
C ARG A 231 -17.50 9.51 28.57
N LEU A 232 -17.95 8.53 27.77
CA LEU A 232 -19.08 8.69 26.85
C LEU A 232 -20.42 8.83 27.57
N LEU A 233 -20.62 8.12 28.68
CA LEU A 233 -21.82 8.28 29.51
C LEU A 233 -21.83 9.66 30.19
N VAL A 234 -20.74 10.04 30.86
CA VAL A 234 -20.66 11.34 31.56
C VAL A 234 -20.81 12.52 30.60
N LYS A 235 -20.21 12.44 29.39
CA LYS A 235 -20.36 13.44 28.32
C LYS A 235 -21.83 13.67 27.93
N ARG A 236 -22.70 12.67 28.12
CA ARG A 236 -24.14 12.74 27.82
C ARG A 236 -25.01 13.18 29.01
N GLY A 237 -24.38 13.71 30.07
CA GLY A 237 -25.08 14.25 31.24
C GLY A 237 -25.46 13.19 32.27
N VAL A 238 -24.61 12.17 32.44
CA VAL A 238 -24.82 11.06 33.37
C VAL A 238 -24.00 11.24 34.64
N GLU A 239 -24.63 11.07 35.81
CA GLU A 239 -23.96 10.76 37.06
C GLU A 239 -23.85 9.23 37.15
N LEU A 240 -22.63 8.74 36.93
CA LEU A 240 -22.36 7.31 36.83
C LEU A 240 -21.94 6.74 38.18
N HIS A 241 -22.73 5.81 38.72
CA HIS A 241 -22.40 5.03 39.91
C HIS A 241 -21.78 3.71 39.46
N LEU A 242 -20.45 3.66 39.41
CA LEU A 242 -19.72 2.44 39.09
C LEU A 242 -19.67 1.54 40.31
N VAL A 243 -20.29 0.35 40.24
CA VAL A 243 -20.42 -0.59 41.35
C VAL A 243 -19.61 -1.86 41.11
N PRO A 244 -19.14 -2.54 42.18
CA PRO A 244 -18.51 -3.86 42.06
C PRO A 244 -19.40 -4.87 41.32
N TRP A 245 -18.79 -5.83 40.63
CA TRP A 245 -19.48 -6.84 39.81
C TRP A 245 -20.53 -7.66 40.59
N ASP A 246 -20.31 -7.87 41.89
CA ASP A 246 -21.18 -8.64 42.79
C ASP A 246 -22.13 -7.78 43.62
N HIS A 247 -22.14 -6.46 43.42
CA HIS A 247 -22.99 -5.55 44.15
C HIS A 247 -24.49 -5.83 43.88
N ASP A 248 -25.32 -5.75 44.93
CA ASP A 248 -26.78 -5.88 44.78
C ASP A 248 -27.41 -4.55 44.36
N PHE A 249 -27.36 -4.25 43.07
CA PHE A 249 -28.00 -3.08 42.47
C PHE A 249 -29.52 -3.24 42.31
N SER A 250 -30.11 -4.41 42.58
CA SER A 250 -31.53 -4.66 42.31
C SER A 250 -32.48 -3.72 43.08
N LYS A 251 -32.01 -3.19 44.22
CA LYS A 251 -32.74 -2.27 45.11
C LYS A 251 -32.30 -0.81 44.98
N MET A 252 -31.30 -0.51 44.16
CA MET A 252 -30.84 0.86 43.97
C MET A 252 -31.83 1.64 43.09
N GLU A 253 -31.97 2.94 43.39
CA GLU A 253 -32.63 3.90 42.51
C GLU A 253 -31.64 4.38 41.45
N TYR A 254 -32.04 4.29 40.19
CA TYR A 254 -31.32 4.73 39.01
C TYR A 254 -32.32 4.96 37.87
N ASP A 255 -31.92 5.74 36.88
CA ASP A 255 -32.70 5.99 35.67
C ASP A 255 -32.38 4.97 34.56
N GLY A 256 -31.22 4.32 34.63
CA GLY A 256 -30.80 3.23 33.75
C GLY A 256 -29.75 2.32 34.38
N LEU A 257 -29.68 1.08 33.92
CA LEU A 257 -28.69 0.08 34.31
C LEU A 257 -27.75 -0.20 33.13
N PHE A 258 -26.45 -0.22 33.41
CA PHE A 258 -25.42 -0.49 32.41
C PHE A 258 -24.54 -1.66 32.85
N LEU A 259 -24.28 -2.60 31.94
CA LEU A 259 -23.39 -3.74 32.17
C LEU A 259 -22.17 -3.62 31.25
N SER A 260 -20.97 -3.45 31.82
CA SER A 260 -19.77 -3.19 31.03
C SER A 260 -19.19 -4.43 30.34
N ASN A 261 -18.17 -4.19 29.51
CA ASN A 261 -17.26 -5.23 29.03
C ASN A 261 -16.47 -5.88 30.18
N GLY A 262 -15.81 -7.00 29.88
CA GLY A 262 -15.01 -7.74 30.87
C GLY A 262 -14.36 -9.03 30.32
N PRO A 263 -13.36 -9.58 31.04
CA PRO A 263 -12.66 -10.81 30.68
C PRO A 263 -13.33 -12.08 31.24
N GLY A 264 -12.93 -13.21 30.68
CA GLY A 264 -13.16 -14.53 31.25
C GLY A 264 -14.51 -15.15 30.93
N ASN A 265 -14.81 -16.27 31.60
CA ASN A 265 -16.03 -17.03 31.37
C ASN A 265 -17.22 -16.40 32.15
N PRO A 266 -18.28 -15.92 31.46
CA PRO A 266 -19.42 -15.29 32.11
C PRO A 266 -20.17 -16.24 33.06
N THR A 267 -20.12 -17.56 32.84
CA THR A 267 -20.86 -18.53 33.67
C THR A 267 -20.33 -18.63 35.10
N LEU A 268 -19.12 -18.11 35.38
CA LEU A 268 -18.54 -18.09 36.72
C LEU A 268 -19.11 -16.95 37.60
N ALA A 269 -19.83 -15.99 37.03
CA ALA A 269 -20.38 -14.83 37.75
C ALA A 269 -21.82 -15.03 38.23
N GLN A 270 -22.09 -16.16 38.90
CA GLN A 270 -23.44 -16.52 39.36
C GLN A 270 -24.14 -15.43 40.22
N PRO A 271 -23.46 -14.74 41.17
CA PRO A 271 -24.08 -13.64 41.91
C PRO A 271 -24.61 -12.52 41.00
N LEU A 272 -23.84 -12.13 39.99
CA LEU A 272 -24.22 -11.09 39.04
C LEU A 272 -25.35 -11.55 38.13
N ILE A 273 -25.28 -12.76 37.57
CA ILE A 273 -26.36 -13.34 36.76
C ILE A 273 -27.67 -13.35 37.56
N ALA A 274 -27.63 -13.71 38.84
CA ALA A 274 -28.80 -13.68 39.71
C ALA A 274 -29.33 -12.25 39.94
N ASN A 275 -28.47 -11.25 40.13
CA ASN A 275 -28.88 -9.86 40.31
C ASN A 275 -29.48 -9.27 39.02
N VAL A 276 -28.88 -9.53 37.85
CA VAL A 276 -29.46 -9.13 36.55
C VAL A 276 -30.80 -9.81 36.35
N ARG A 277 -30.92 -11.12 36.62
CA ARG A 277 -32.19 -11.85 36.52
C ARG A 277 -33.30 -11.24 37.38
N LYS A 278 -33.00 -10.82 38.61
CA LYS A 278 -33.97 -10.11 39.47
C LYS A 278 -34.48 -8.83 38.80
N VAL A 279 -33.60 -8.05 38.18
CA VAL A 279 -33.98 -6.81 37.47
C VAL A 279 -34.86 -7.14 36.27
N LEU A 280 -34.44 -8.07 35.40
CA LEU A 280 -35.16 -8.41 34.17
C LEU A 280 -36.54 -9.06 34.41
N ALA A 281 -36.67 -9.83 35.50
CA ALA A 281 -37.92 -10.47 35.91
C ALA A 281 -38.86 -9.55 36.70
N SER A 282 -38.41 -8.36 37.11
CA SER A 282 -39.24 -7.40 37.84
C SER A 282 -40.07 -6.49 36.92
N ASP A 283 -40.97 -5.71 37.52
CA ASP A 283 -41.78 -4.68 36.85
C ASP A 283 -41.01 -3.36 36.60
N ARG A 284 -39.68 -3.36 36.81
CA ARG A 284 -38.82 -2.21 36.52
C ARG A 284 -38.87 -1.86 35.03
N THR A 285 -38.92 -0.57 34.74
CA THR A 285 -39.05 -0.03 33.38
C THR A 285 -37.82 0.74 32.93
N GLU A 286 -36.82 0.87 33.80
CA GLU A 286 -35.54 1.50 33.52
C GLU A 286 -34.81 0.76 32.40
N PRO A 287 -34.24 1.50 31.42
CA PRO A 287 -33.48 0.89 30.34
C PRO A 287 -32.26 0.11 30.84
N VAL A 288 -31.96 -1.01 30.17
CA VAL A 288 -30.76 -1.82 30.42
C VAL A 288 -29.92 -1.88 29.14
N PHE A 289 -28.64 -1.52 29.24
CA PHE A 289 -27.68 -1.62 28.14
C PHE A 289 -26.46 -2.42 28.55
N GLY A 290 -26.17 -3.51 27.82
CA GLY A 290 -25.00 -4.36 28.06
C GLY A 290 -24.01 -4.35 26.90
N ILE A 291 -22.71 -4.28 27.21
CA ILE A 291 -21.60 -4.31 26.24
C ILE A 291 -20.73 -5.54 26.47
N CYS A 292 -20.42 -6.31 25.42
CA CYS A 292 -19.53 -7.47 25.45
C CYS A 292 -19.91 -8.50 26.54
N MET A 293 -19.21 -8.52 27.67
CA MET A 293 -19.58 -9.30 28.86
C MET A 293 -21.02 -9.00 29.32
N GLY A 294 -21.46 -7.74 29.21
CA GLY A 294 -22.85 -7.34 29.47
C GLY A 294 -23.87 -8.00 28.54
N ASN A 295 -23.54 -8.27 27.27
CA ASN A 295 -24.39 -9.07 26.38
C ASN A 295 -24.55 -10.48 26.94
N GLN A 296 -23.43 -11.10 27.29
CA GLN A 296 -23.39 -12.49 27.75
C GLN A 296 -24.13 -12.68 29.07
N LEU A 297 -23.93 -11.77 30.03
CA LEU A 297 -24.60 -11.80 31.33
C LEU A 297 -26.11 -11.55 31.23
N THR A 298 -26.54 -10.66 30.33
CA THR A 298 -27.97 -10.41 30.07
C THR A 298 -28.63 -11.65 29.50
N ALA A 299 -27.99 -12.28 28.50
CA ALA A 299 -28.48 -13.52 27.87
C ALA A 299 -28.58 -14.68 28.89
N LEU A 300 -27.54 -14.90 29.70
CA LEU A 300 -27.55 -15.92 30.77
C LEU A 300 -28.59 -15.64 31.85
N ALA A 301 -28.83 -14.36 32.17
CA ALA A 301 -29.85 -13.99 33.14
C ALA A 301 -31.26 -14.37 32.69
N VAL A 302 -31.54 -14.32 31.38
CA VAL A 302 -32.83 -14.73 30.79
C VAL A 302 -32.90 -16.21 30.42
N GLY A 303 -31.79 -16.95 30.56
CA GLY A 303 -31.75 -18.40 30.39
C GLY A 303 -31.23 -18.89 29.04
N ALA A 304 -30.64 -18.01 28.23
CA ALA A 304 -29.92 -18.42 27.01
C ALA A 304 -28.57 -19.06 27.36
N ASN A 305 -28.04 -19.84 26.42
CA ASN A 305 -26.75 -20.51 26.57
C ASN A 305 -25.59 -19.63 26.09
N CYS A 306 -24.45 -19.76 26.77
CA CYS A 306 -23.18 -19.17 26.39
C CYS A 306 -22.16 -20.27 26.14
N TYR A 307 -21.34 -20.12 25.10
CA TYR A 307 -20.30 -21.08 24.74
C TYR A 307 -18.98 -20.37 24.43
N LYS A 308 -17.85 -21.09 24.56
CA LYS A 308 -16.54 -20.58 24.15
C LYS A 308 -16.41 -20.71 22.64
N LEU A 309 -16.05 -19.62 21.98
CA LEU A 309 -15.77 -19.64 20.55
C LEU A 309 -14.52 -20.48 20.27
N PRO A 310 -14.48 -21.25 19.16
CA PRO A 310 -13.24 -21.82 18.69
C PRO A 310 -12.22 -20.71 18.47
N MET A 311 -12.53 -19.76 17.59
CA MET A 311 -11.75 -18.53 17.40
C MET A 311 -12.57 -17.36 17.94
N GLY A 312 -12.07 -16.67 18.97
CA GLY A 312 -12.77 -15.49 19.48
C GLY A 312 -12.63 -14.29 18.54
N ASN A 313 -13.67 -13.48 18.41
CA ASN A 313 -13.65 -12.28 17.57
C ASN A 313 -12.81 -11.19 18.27
N ARG A 314 -11.64 -10.91 17.68
CA ARG A 314 -10.62 -10.01 18.23
C ARG A 314 -10.01 -9.15 17.14
N GLY A 315 -10.52 -7.94 16.99
CA GLY A 315 -10.10 -7.06 15.91
C GLY A 315 -10.77 -5.69 15.96
N GLN A 316 -10.35 -4.83 15.04
CA GLN A 316 -10.92 -3.50 14.82
C GLN A 316 -11.78 -3.43 13.55
N ASN A 317 -11.89 -4.55 12.85
CA ASN A 317 -12.46 -4.67 11.52
C ASN A 317 -13.65 -5.64 11.45
N GLN A 318 -14.29 -5.91 12.60
CA GLN A 318 -15.32 -6.95 12.70
C GLN A 318 -16.68 -6.42 12.22
N PRO A 319 -17.27 -6.98 11.14
CA PRO A 319 -18.50 -6.47 10.59
C PRO A 319 -19.72 -7.06 11.27
N VAL A 320 -20.64 -6.19 11.68
CA VAL A 320 -21.92 -6.58 12.27
C VAL A 320 -23.08 -6.00 11.47
N VAL A 321 -24.13 -6.79 11.28
CA VAL A 321 -25.37 -6.38 10.61
C VAL A 321 -26.48 -6.25 11.64
N ASN A 322 -27.16 -5.11 11.65
CA ASN A 322 -28.36 -4.90 12.44
C ASN A 322 -29.54 -5.60 11.77
N VAL A 323 -30.05 -6.65 12.44
CA VAL A 323 -31.11 -7.52 11.91
C VAL A 323 -32.44 -6.78 11.71
N MET A 324 -32.66 -5.67 12.42
CA MET A 324 -33.92 -4.92 12.34
C MET A 324 -34.01 -4.05 11.08
N ASN A 325 -32.89 -3.57 10.54
CA ASN A 325 -32.88 -2.56 9.47
C ASN A 325 -31.89 -2.84 8.33
N GLY A 326 -31.05 -3.87 8.44
CA GLY A 326 -30.09 -4.28 7.42
C GLY A 326 -28.80 -3.46 7.35
N GLN A 327 -28.60 -2.46 8.21
CA GLN A 327 -27.36 -1.68 8.23
C GLN A 327 -26.19 -2.49 8.75
N ALA A 328 -25.03 -2.34 8.11
CA ALA A 328 -23.77 -2.90 8.55
C ALA A 328 -22.90 -1.83 9.22
N PHE A 329 -22.14 -2.26 10.23
CA PHE A 329 -21.19 -1.43 10.97
C PHE A 329 -19.88 -2.19 11.13
N ILE A 330 -18.75 -1.47 11.11
CA ILE A 330 -17.46 -2.03 11.49
C ILE A 330 -17.25 -1.77 12.97
N THR A 331 -16.80 -2.80 13.69
CA THR A 331 -16.75 -2.78 15.16
C THR A 331 -15.41 -3.25 15.70
N ALA A 332 -15.06 -2.71 16.86
CA ALA A 332 -14.01 -3.24 17.71
C ALA A 332 -14.57 -4.37 18.57
N GLN A 333 -13.90 -5.52 18.59
CA GLN A 333 -14.30 -6.67 19.38
C GLN A 333 -13.11 -7.30 20.09
N ASN A 334 -13.36 -7.80 21.30
CA ASN A 334 -12.39 -8.56 22.06
C ASN A 334 -13.09 -9.56 23.00
N HIS A 335 -13.64 -10.64 22.45
CA HIS A 335 -14.28 -11.68 23.26
C HIS A 335 -13.96 -13.09 22.78
N GLY A 336 -13.93 -14.04 23.72
CA GLY A 336 -13.73 -15.47 23.47
C GLY A 336 -14.98 -16.32 23.69
N TYR A 337 -16.10 -15.71 24.10
CA TYR A 337 -17.37 -16.37 24.39
C TYR A 337 -18.49 -15.71 23.60
N ALA A 338 -19.49 -16.49 23.20
CA ALA A 338 -20.63 -16.02 22.42
C ALA A 338 -21.95 -16.62 22.93
N ILE A 339 -23.06 -15.99 22.54
CA ILE A 339 -24.41 -16.40 22.88
C ILE A 339 -25.02 -17.24 21.76
N ASP A 340 -25.67 -18.34 22.16
CA ASP A 340 -26.46 -19.16 21.25
C ASP A 340 -27.84 -18.52 21.03
N SER A 341 -27.97 -17.80 19.90
CA SER A 341 -29.21 -17.13 19.49
C SER A 341 -30.42 -18.07 19.42
N SER A 342 -30.24 -19.38 19.18
CA SER A 342 -31.33 -20.34 19.10
C SER A 342 -31.98 -20.66 20.45
N THR A 343 -31.30 -20.30 21.54
CA THR A 343 -31.72 -20.59 22.92
C THR A 343 -32.34 -19.37 23.61
N LEU A 344 -32.50 -18.26 22.88
CA LEU A 344 -33.16 -17.07 23.42
C LEU A 344 -34.64 -17.39 23.74
N PRO A 345 -35.12 -17.04 24.95
CA PRO A 345 -36.50 -17.29 25.34
C PRO A 345 -37.47 -16.37 24.58
N GLU A 346 -38.77 -16.70 24.65
CA GLU A 346 -39.83 -15.86 24.09
C GLU A 346 -39.74 -14.41 24.62
N GLY A 347 -39.95 -13.43 23.72
CA GLY A 347 -39.81 -12.00 24.02
C GLY A 347 -38.40 -11.42 23.77
N TRP A 348 -37.42 -12.25 23.39
CA TRP A 348 -36.05 -11.84 23.06
C TRP A 348 -35.68 -12.19 21.63
N LYS A 349 -34.91 -11.32 20.98
CA LYS A 349 -34.44 -11.49 19.60
C LYS A 349 -32.97 -11.08 19.46
N PRO A 350 -32.23 -11.64 18.50
CA PRO A 350 -30.96 -11.07 18.06
C PRO A 350 -31.17 -9.65 17.54
N MET A 351 -30.29 -8.74 17.93
CA MET A 351 -30.26 -7.35 17.44
C MET A 351 -29.20 -7.17 16.36
N PHE A 352 -28.02 -7.73 16.59
CA PHE A 352 -26.91 -7.71 15.66
C PHE A 352 -26.41 -9.15 15.42
N VAL A 353 -25.86 -9.37 14.23
CA VAL A 353 -25.22 -10.63 13.83
C VAL A 353 -23.89 -10.33 13.14
N ASN A 354 -22.88 -11.16 13.37
CA ASN A 354 -21.59 -11.03 12.71
C ASN A 354 -21.74 -11.42 11.23
N ALA A 355 -21.27 -10.60 10.31
CA ALA A 355 -21.40 -10.87 8.87
C ALA A 355 -20.46 -11.97 8.35
N ASN A 356 -19.44 -12.36 9.14
CA ASN A 356 -18.44 -13.35 8.76
C ASN A 356 -18.76 -14.75 9.27
N ASP A 357 -19.23 -14.88 10.53
CA ASP A 357 -19.42 -16.19 11.20
C ASP A 357 -20.83 -16.42 11.76
N GLU A 358 -21.76 -15.48 11.54
CA GLU A 358 -23.16 -15.55 11.99
C GLU A 358 -23.36 -15.60 13.51
N THR A 359 -22.31 -15.36 14.30
CA THR A 359 -22.42 -15.34 15.76
C THR A 359 -23.27 -14.16 16.26
N ASN A 360 -23.82 -14.30 17.47
CA ASN A 360 -24.66 -13.27 18.09
C ASN A 360 -23.80 -12.05 18.46
N GLU A 361 -24.23 -10.87 17.98
CA GLU A 361 -23.53 -9.60 18.24
C GLU A 361 -24.32 -8.65 19.14
N GLY A 362 -25.41 -9.13 19.73
CA GLY A 362 -26.31 -8.34 20.57
C GLY A 362 -27.71 -8.94 20.58
N ILE A 363 -28.44 -8.68 21.66
CA ILE A 363 -29.82 -9.13 21.87
C ILE A 363 -30.70 -7.96 22.27
N VAL A 364 -31.99 -8.14 22.08
CA VAL A 364 -32.97 -7.10 22.36
C VAL A 364 -34.29 -7.69 22.82
N HIS A 365 -34.92 -7.03 23.78
CA HIS A 365 -36.27 -7.40 24.21
C HIS A 365 -37.30 -6.75 23.29
N GLU A 366 -38.36 -7.48 22.92
CA GLU A 366 -39.38 -7.00 21.97
C GLU A 366 -40.18 -5.78 22.44
N THR A 367 -40.38 -5.61 23.75
CA THR A 367 -41.25 -4.57 24.33
C THR A 367 -40.57 -3.74 25.42
N LYS A 368 -39.65 -4.32 26.20
CA LYS A 368 -38.92 -3.60 27.25
C LYS A 368 -37.72 -2.85 26.66
N PRO A 369 -37.27 -1.73 27.27
CA PRO A 369 -36.12 -0.95 26.80
C PRO A 369 -34.78 -1.62 27.17
N ILE A 370 -34.60 -2.89 26.78
CA ILE A 370 -33.42 -3.69 27.09
C ILE A 370 -32.76 -4.12 25.79
N PHE A 371 -31.49 -3.79 25.65
CA PHE A 371 -30.69 -4.17 24.49
C PHE A 371 -29.22 -4.32 24.85
N THR A 372 -28.46 -4.99 24.00
CA THR A 372 -27.04 -5.23 24.21
C THR A 372 -26.27 -5.18 22.89
N ALA A 373 -24.95 -5.05 23.00
CA ALA A 373 -23.99 -5.25 21.91
C ALA A 373 -22.87 -6.17 22.43
N GLN A 374 -22.44 -7.14 21.62
CA GLN A 374 -21.31 -8.01 21.97
C GLN A 374 -19.95 -7.34 21.65
N PHE A 375 -19.95 -6.41 20.70
CA PHE A 375 -18.84 -5.53 20.37
C PHE A 375 -18.72 -4.34 21.33
N HIS A 376 -17.75 -3.47 21.07
CA HIS A 376 -17.37 -2.34 21.93
C HIS A 376 -17.66 -0.96 21.28
N PRO A 377 -18.89 -0.43 21.40
CA PRO A 377 -19.28 0.89 20.89
C PRO A 377 -18.45 2.06 21.40
N GLU A 378 -17.76 1.90 22.53
CA GLU A 378 -16.86 2.90 23.07
C GLU A 378 -15.53 3.03 22.32
N ALA A 379 -15.22 2.11 21.39
CA ALA A 379 -14.00 2.16 20.59
C ALA A 379 -12.72 2.26 21.44
N LYS A 380 -11.85 3.25 21.18
CA LYS A 380 -10.51 3.45 21.79
C LYS A 380 -9.66 2.18 21.68
N GLY A 381 -9.06 2.02 20.50
CA GLY A 381 -8.56 0.77 19.97
C GLY A 381 -9.50 0.20 18.91
N GLY A 382 -10.06 1.04 18.02
CA GLY A 382 -10.99 0.65 16.96
C GLY A 382 -11.97 1.76 16.51
N PRO A 383 -12.88 1.46 15.58
CA PRO A 383 -13.78 2.43 14.94
C PRO A 383 -14.92 2.93 15.85
N THR A 384 -15.33 4.18 15.64
CA THR A 384 -16.38 4.90 16.42
C THR A 384 -17.79 4.75 15.83
N ASP A 385 -17.97 3.92 14.80
CA ASP A 385 -19.18 3.82 13.97
C ASP A 385 -20.47 3.47 14.72
N THR A 386 -20.33 2.94 15.94
CA THR A 386 -21.46 2.48 16.77
C THR A 386 -21.67 3.30 18.05
N GLU A 387 -21.01 4.45 18.21
CA GLU A 387 -21.17 5.34 19.39
C GLU A 387 -22.64 5.76 19.60
N PHE A 388 -23.45 5.82 18.54
CA PHE A 388 -24.87 6.16 18.59
C PHE A 388 -25.69 5.25 19.53
N LEU A 389 -25.20 4.05 19.90
CA LEU A 389 -25.86 3.19 20.88
C LEU A 389 -25.92 3.82 22.27
N PHE A 390 -24.95 4.66 22.63
CA PHE A 390 -25.03 5.48 23.85
C PHE A 390 -26.14 6.54 23.74
N ASP A 391 -26.32 7.17 22.58
CA ASP A 391 -27.40 8.12 22.35
C ASP A 391 -28.79 7.46 22.38
N ALA A 392 -28.89 6.24 21.85
CA ALA A 392 -30.10 5.42 21.94
C ALA A 392 -30.44 5.09 23.40
N PHE A 393 -29.45 4.67 24.19
CA PHE A 393 -29.63 4.38 25.62
C PHE A 393 -30.15 5.60 26.39
N ILE A 394 -29.51 6.76 26.23
CA ILE A 394 -29.94 8.00 26.89
C ILE A 394 -31.32 8.46 26.41
N SER A 395 -31.65 8.23 25.14
CA SER A 395 -32.98 8.54 24.59
C SER A 395 -34.08 7.68 25.19
N LEU A 396 -33.83 6.39 25.44
CA LEU A 396 -34.78 5.51 26.14
C LEU A 396 -35.07 6.01 27.56
N ILE A 397 -34.04 6.46 28.28
CA ILE A 397 -34.18 7.01 29.63
C ILE A 397 -35.07 8.27 29.60
N LYS A 398 -34.77 9.20 28.68
CA LYS A 398 -35.50 10.48 28.57
C LYS A 398 -36.95 10.33 28.11
N ARG A 399 -37.24 9.38 27.21
CA ARG A 399 -38.60 9.18 26.67
C ARG A 399 -39.50 8.36 27.60
N GLY A 400 -38.93 7.48 28.42
CA GLY A 400 -39.66 6.74 29.44
C GLY A 400 -40.57 5.62 28.90
N LYS A 401 -41.60 5.28 29.68
CA LYS A 401 -42.41 4.05 29.52
C LYS A 401 -43.02 3.90 28.13
N GLY A 402 -42.91 2.69 27.56
CA GLY A 402 -43.48 2.33 26.25
C GLY A 402 -42.56 2.61 25.06
N THR A 403 -41.36 3.16 25.28
CA THR A 403 -40.36 3.39 24.23
C THR A 403 -39.60 2.10 23.93
N THR A 404 -39.56 1.69 22.67
CA THR A 404 -38.76 0.55 22.20
C THR A 404 -37.44 1.03 21.62
N ILE A 405 -36.43 0.15 21.61
CA ILE A 405 -35.13 0.42 20.97
C ILE A 405 -35.27 0.85 19.50
N ALA A 406 -36.14 0.18 18.73
CA ALA A 406 -36.38 0.50 17.32
C ALA A 406 -36.86 1.95 17.10
N SER A 407 -37.52 2.55 18.10
CA SER A 407 -38.00 3.93 18.04
C SER A 407 -36.93 5.00 18.29
N VAL A 408 -35.76 4.61 18.80
CA VAL A 408 -34.63 5.51 19.13
C VAL A 408 -33.38 5.23 18.29
N MET A 409 -33.37 4.16 17.49
CA MET A 409 -32.28 3.87 16.56
C MET A 409 -32.25 4.89 15.41
N PRO A 410 -31.07 5.11 14.79
CA PRO A 410 -30.97 5.92 13.59
C PRO A 410 -31.96 5.46 12.52
N LYS A 411 -32.69 6.40 11.92
CA LYS A 411 -33.56 6.10 10.79
C LYS A 411 -32.69 5.81 9.58
N VAL A 412 -32.86 4.63 9.00
CA VAL A 412 -32.20 4.24 7.76
C VAL A 412 -33.03 4.72 6.59
N PRO A 413 -32.43 5.36 5.57
CA PRO A 413 -33.08 5.52 4.28
C PRO A 413 -33.55 4.14 3.77
N LEU A 414 -34.73 4.05 3.15
CA LEU A 414 -35.12 2.80 2.50
C LEU A 414 -34.04 2.43 1.47
N PRO A 415 -33.52 1.18 1.48
CA PRO A 415 -32.52 0.78 0.52
C PRO A 415 -33.08 0.97 -0.90
N PRO A 416 -32.34 1.62 -1.80
CA PRO A 416 -32.84 1.86 -3.15
C PRO A 416 -33.07 0.53 -3.87
N GLU A 417 -34.14 0.45 -4.68
CA GLU A 417 -34.40 -0.73 -5.50
C GLU A 417 -33.21 -0.95 -6.44
N ARG A 418 -32.78 -2.22 -6.60
CA ARG A 418 -31.69 -2.56 -7.51
C ARG A 418 -31.94 -1.98 -8.90
N LEU A 419 -30.92 -1.37 -9.47
CA LEU A 419 -31.01 -0.72 -10.77
C LEU A 419 -31.31 -1.76 -11.85
N LYS A 420 -32.46 -1.63 -12.50
CA LYS A 420 -32.80 -2.44 -13.68
C LYS A 420 -32.06 -1.86 -14.89
N VAL A 421 -31.02 -2.57 -15.29
CA VAL A 421 -30.16 -2.30 -16.46
C VAL A 421 -29.89 -3.61 -17.20
N SER A 422 -29.55 -3.51 -18.49
CA SER A 422 -29.37 -4.66 -19.38
C SER A 422 -28.13 -4.55 -20.26
N LYS A 423 -27.74 -3.33 -20.64
CA LYS A 423 -26.54 -3.04 -21.45
C LYS A 423 -25.84 -1.80 -20.93
N ILE A 424 -24.57 -1.96 -20.54
CA ILE A 424 -23.77 -0.92 -19.91
C ILE A 424 -22.64 -0.50 -20.84
N LEU A 425 -22.51 0.81 -21.04
CA LEU A 425 -21.34 1.43 -21.66
C LEU A 425 -20.28 1.73 -20.60
N VAL A 426 -19.07 1.22 -20.78
CA VAL A 426 -17.90 1.46 -19.93
C VAL A 426 -16.93 2.33 -20.72
N LEU A 427 -16.56 3.49 -20.17
CA LEU A 427 -15.56 4.37 -20.77
C LEU A 427 -14.17 4.06 -20.19
N GLY A 428 -13.22 3.71 -21.06
CA GLY A 428 -11.80 3.56 -20.72
C GLY A 428 -11.07 4.90 -20.59
N SER A 429 -9.78 4.86 -20.22
CA SER A 429 -8.97 6.05 -19.98
C SER A 429 -8.46 6.77 -21.24
N GLY A 430 -8.39 6.07 -22.38
CA GLY A 430 -7.69 6.59 -23.55
C GLY A 430 -6.24 6.12 -23.61
N GLY A 431 -5.37 6.90 -24.26
CA GLY A 431 -3.92 6.66 -24.22
C GLY A 431 -3.34 6.95 -22.83
N LEU A 432 -2.18 6.35 -22.54
CA LEU A 432 -1.47 6.57 -21.28
C LEU A 432 -0.75 7.93 -21.30
N SER A 433 -0.78 8.63 -20.17
CA SER A 433 -0.05 9.88 -19.95
C SER A 433 0.42 9.99 -18.49
N ILE A 434 1.35 10.90 -18.21
CA ILE A 434 1.78 11.15 -16.82
C ILE A 434 0.57 11.53 -15.97
N GLY A 435 0.37 10.80 -14.87
CA GLY A 435 -0.78 10.96 -13.98
C GLY A 435 -2.03 10.15 -14.37
N GLN A 436 -2.10 9.58 -15.59
CA GLN A 436 -3.19 8.73 -16.05
C GLN A 436 -2.62 7.50 -16.81
N ALA A 437 -2.21 6.46 -16.08
CA ALA A 437 -1.43 5.35 -16.62
C ALA A 437 -2.26 4.04 -16.70
N GLY A 438 -1.62 2.88 -16.43
CA GLY A 438 -2.22 1.56 -16.62
C GLY A 438 -3.26 1.16 -15.57
N GLU A 439 -3.39 1.91 -14.47
CA GLU A 439 -4.33 1.62 -13.38
C GLU A 439 -5.78 1.49 -13.84
N PHE A 440 -6.15 2.17 -14.93
CA PHE A 440 -7.50 2.16 -15.50
C PHE A 440 -7.75 0.94 -16.37
N ASP A 441 -6.71 0.33 -16.95
CA ASP A 441 -6.85 -0.92 -17.69
C ASP A 441 -7.19 -2.07 -16.74
N TYR A 442 -6.56 -2.12 -15.56
CA TYR A 442 -6.93 -3.03 -14.47
C TYR A 442 -8.35 -2.76 -13.97
N SER A 443 -8.64 -1.50 -13.63
CA SER A 443 -9.92 -1.08 -13.06
C SER A 443 -11.11 -1.40 -13.97
N GLY A 444 -11.01 -1.00 -15.24
CA GLY A 444 -12.08 -1.23 -16.21
C GLY A 444 -12.28 -2.72 -16.55
N SER A 445 -11.20 -3.52 -16.53
CA SER A 445 -11.29 -4.98 -16.70
C SER A 445 -12.03 -5.66 -15.54
N GLN A 446 -11.77 -5.22 -14.30
CA GLN A 446 -12.47 -5.70 -13.11
C GLN A 446 -13.95 -5.30 -13.10
N ALA A 447 -14.27 -4.08 -13.55
CA ALA A 447 -15.65 -3.64 -13.71
C ALA A 447 -16.40 -4.55 -14.71
N ILE A 448 -15.82 -4.84 -15.87
CA ILE A 448 -16.44 -5.72 -16.86
C ILE A 448 -16.70 -7.12 -16.29
N LYS A 449 -15.76 -7.70 -15.54
CA LYS A 449 -15.95 -8.99 -14.85
C LYS A 449 -17.15 -8.94 -13.91
N ALA A 450 -17.24 -7.91 -13.06
CA ALA A 450 -18.35 -7.75 -12.12
C ALA A 450 -19.71 -7.68 -12.83
N LEU A 451 -19.79 -6.92 -13.93
CA LEU A 451 -21.01 -6.79 -14.73
C LEU A 451 -21.41 -8.11 -15.41
N LYS A 452 -20.44 -8.87 -15.93
CA LYS A 452 -20.69 -10.16 -16.58
C LYS A 452 -21.19 -11.22 -15.60
N GLU A 453 -20.70 -11.23 -14.37
CA GLU A 453 -21.22 -12.11 -13.31
C GLU A 453 -22.70 -11.82 -12.98
N GLU A 454 -23.15 -10.58 -13.17
CA GLU A 454 -24.56 -10.20 -13.02
C GLU A 454 -25.38 -10.37 -14.33
N ASN A 455 -24.81 -11.06 -15.33
CA ASN A 455 -25.43 -11.34 -16.63
C ASN A 455 -25.80 -10.08 -17.46
N LEU A 456 -25.01 -9.01 -17.34
CA LEU A 456 -25.23 -7.76 -18.06
C LEU A 456 -24.38 -7.70 -19.34
N LYS A 457 -24.95 -7.11 -20.40
CA LYS A 457 -24.19 -6.84 -21.63
C LYS A 457 -23.26 -5.64 -21.43
N THR A 458 -22.07 -5.73 -21.98
CA THR A 458 -20.99 -4.74 -21.78
C THR A 458 -20.49 -4.22 -23.11
N VAL A 459 -20.48 -2.89 -23.26
CA VAL A 459 -19.86 -2.18 -24.36
C VAL A 459 -18.69 -1.39 -23.79
N LEU A 460 -17.49 -1.57 -24.32
CA LEU A 460 -16.30 -0.82 -23.92
C LEU A 460 -15.90 0.16 -25.02
N MET A 461 -15.55 1.37 -24.63
CA MET A 461 -14.89 2.34 -25.50
C MET A 461 -13.49 2.65 -24.95
N ASN A 462 -12.45 2.26 -25.69
CA ASN A 462 -11.07 2.60 -25.36
C ASN A 462 -10.24 2.67 -26.65
N PRO A 463 -9.65 3.82 -27.02
CA PRO A 463 -8.82 3.96 -28.22
C PRO A 463 -7.44 3.29 -28.08
N ASN A 464 -6.99 2.96 -26.87
CA ASN A 464 -5.69 2.33 -26.66
C ASN A 464 -5.72 0.85 -27.08
N ILE A 465 -5.15 0.56 -28.24
CA ILE A 465 -5.06 -0.81 -28.80
C ILE A 465 -4.14 -1.74 -28.00
N ALA A 466 -3.21 -1.21 -27.20
CA ALA A 466 -2.27 -1.99 -26.40
C ALA A 466 -2.86 -2.37 -25.02
N SER A 467 -4.02 -1.82 -24.67
CA SER A 467 -4.69 -2.08 -23.40
C SER A 467 -5.14 -3.53 -23.28
N VAL A 468 -4.81 -4.17 -22.16
CA VAL A 468 -5.33 -5.50 -21.80
C VAL A 468 -6.85 -5.53 -21.73
N GLN A 469 -7.47 -4.38 -21.42
CA GLN A 469 -8.92 -4.20 -21.34
C GLN A 469 -9.63 -4.54 -22.66
N THR A 470 -8.93 -4.38 -23.79
CA THR A 470 -9.46 -4.58 -25.14
C THR A 470 -9.12 -5.95 -25.74
N ASN A 471 -8.44 -6.82 -25.00
CA ASN A 471 -8.03 -8.14 -25.47
C ASN A 471 -9.24 -9.10 -25.63
N GLU A 472 -9.40 -9.71 -26.81
CA GLU A 472 -10.63 -10.38 -27.29
C GLU A 472 -11.01 -11.71 -26.63
N VAL A 473 -10.43 -12.10 -25.48
CA VAL A 473 -10.77 -13.37 -24.82
C VAL A 473 -10.81 -13.29 -23.28
N GLY A 474 -11.89 -13.81 -22.68
CA GLY A 474 -11.99 -14.11 -21.24
C GLY A 474 -13.21 -13.51 -20.53
N THR A 475 -13.27 -13.69 -19.21
CA THR A 475 -14.36 -13.16 -18.36
C THR A 475 -14.29 -11.64 -18.12
N LYS A 476 -13.13 -11.03 -18.39
CA LYS A 476 -12.86 -9.59 -18.26
C LYS A 476 -13.01 -8.79 -19.55
N GLN A 477 -13.34 -9.46 -20.65
CA GLN A 477 -13.53 -8.82 -21.96
C GLN A 477 -14.95 -8.29 -22.09
N ALA A 478 -15.16 -7.11 -22.68
CA ALA A 478 -16.49 -6.61 -23.02
C ALA A 478 -17.14 -7.41 -24.17
N ASP A 479 -18.47 -7.38 -24.29
CA ASP A 479 -19.18 -8.05 -25.38
C ASP A 479 -19.02 -7.32 -26.72
N THR A 480 -18.74 -6.01 -26.67
CA THR A 480 -18.45 -5.18 -27.85
C THR A 480 -17.42 -4.13 -27.47
N VAL A 481 -16.41 -3.92 -28.32
CA VAL A 481 -15.30 -2.98 -28.08
C VAL A 481 -15.24 -1.97 -29.23
N TYR A 482 -15.13 -0.68 -28.88
CA TYR A 482 -14.93 0.43 -29.82
C TYR A 482 -13.58 1.10 -29.60
N PHE A 483 -12.70 1.03 -30.59
CA PHE A 483 -11.43 1.75 -30.64
C PHE A 483 -11.64 3.18 -31.17
N LEU A 484 -12.34 3.99 -30.38
CA LEU A 484 -12.67 5.39 -30.72
C LEU A 484 -12.20 6.34 -29.61
N PRO A 485 -11.85 7.61 -29.94
CA PRO A 485 -11.47 8.60 -28.95
C PRO A 485 -12.59 8.85 -27.95
N VAL A 486 -12.28 8.85 -26.64
CA VAL A 486 -13.26 9.12 -25.56
C VAL A 486 -13.60 10.61 -25.52
N THR A 487 -14.46 11.03 -26.45
CA THR A 487 -14.98 12.40 -26.55
C THR A 487 -16.50 12.38 -26.65
N PRO A 488 -17.20 13.47 -26.28
CA PRO A 488 -18.65 13.51 -26.29
C PRO A 488 -19.27 13.10 -27.64
N ASP A 489 -18.69 13.55 -28.76
CA ASP A 489 -19.26 13.30 -30.09
C ASP A 489 -19.25 11.81 -30.45
N PHE A 490 -18.12 11.11 -30.23
CA PHE A 490 -18.04 9.67 -30.48
C PHE A 490 -18.88 8.86 -29.48
N VAL A 491 -18.93 9.28 -28.22
CA VAL A 491 -19.76 8.60 -27.22
C VAL A 491 -21.25 8.73 -27.57
N ILE A 492 -21.69 9.89 -28.06
CA ILE A 492 -23.06 10.09 -28.56
C ILE A 492 -23.37 9.11 -29.69
N ASP A 493 -22.46 8.92 -30.64
CA ASP A 493 -22.66 7.99 -31.75
C ASP A 493 -22.77 6.52 -31.28
N ILE A 494 -21.96 6.12 -30.30
CA ILE A 494 -22.07 4.80 -29.67
C ILE A 494 -23.40 4.66 -28.92
N ILE A 495 -23.83 5.67 -28.16
CA ILE A 495 -25.12 5.65 -27.46
C ILE A 495 -26.28 5.44 -28.46
N LYS A 496 -26.25 6.12 -29.61
CA LYS A 496 -27.26 5.96 -30.67
C LYS A 496 -27.25 4.56 -31.28
N ALA A 497 -26.05 3.99 -31.51
CA ALA A 497 -25.89 2.68 -32.14
C ALA A 497 -26.25 1.53 -31.19
N GLU A 498 -25.69 1.54 -29.97
CA GLU A 498 -25.77 0.44 -29.01
C GLU A 498 -26.99 0.53 -28.09
N LYS A 499 -27.55 1.74 -27.89
CA LYS A 499 -28.67 2.02 -26.99
C LYS A 499 -28.48 1.44 -25.58
N PRO A 500 -27.36 1.77 -24.88
CA PRO A 500 -27.15 1.33 -23.51
C PRO A 500 -28.18 1.97 -22.57
N ASP A 501 -28.56 1.26 -21.51
CA ASP A 501 -29.44 1.78 -20.45
C ASP A 501 -28.66 2.16 -19.17
N GLY A 502 -27.35 1.85 -19.13
CA GLY A 502 -26.42 2.29 -18.10
C GLY A 502 -25.06 2.76 -18.65
N ILE A 503 -24.38 3.65 -17.92
CA ILE A 503 -23.02 4.10 -18.22
C ILE A 503 -22.16 4.15 -16.95
N LEU A 504 -20.91 3.66 -17.04
CA LEU A 504 -19.89 3.75 -16.00
C LEU A 504 -18.82 4.75 -16.40
N LEU A 505 -18.62 5.75 -15.54
CA LEU A 505 -17.73 6.91 -15.79
C LEU A 505 -16.54 6.97 -14.82
N SER A 506 -16.64 6.32 -13.67
CA SER A 506 -15.66 6.39 -12.57
C SER A 506 -14.48 5.40 -12.70
N MET A 507 -14.35 4.73 -13.85
CA MET A 507 -13.39 3.64 -14.07
C MET A 507 -12.30 3.99 -15.11
N GLY A 508 -12.41 5.14 -15.79
CA GLY A 508 -11.57 5.53 -16.93
C GLY A 508 -10.83 6.85 -16.73
N GLY A 509 -10.41 7.16 -15.50
CA GLY A 509 -9.65 8.37 -15.18
C GLY A 509 -10.39 9.67 -15.44
N GLN A 510 -9.64 10.77 -15.58
CA GLN A 510 -10.21 12.10 -15.78
C GLN A 510 -10.90 12.23 -17.14
N THR A 511 -10.37 11.56 -18.18
CA THR A 511 -10.92 11.60 -19.54
C THR A 511 -12.36 11.09 -19.58
N ALA A 512 -12.63 9.91 -19.01
CA ALA A 512 -13.97 9.34 -18.96
C ALA A 512 -14.93 10.21 -18.12
N LEU A 513 -14.45 10.70 -16.98
CA LEU A 513 -15.21 11.52 -16.05
C LEU A 513 -15.64 12.85 -16.69
N ASN A 514 -14.69 13.59 -17.27
CA ASN A 514 -14.96 14.86 -17.97
C ASN A 514 -15.92 14.66 -19.15
N CYS A 515 -15.74 13.60 -19.93
CA CYS A 515 -16.66 13.25 -21.03
C CYS A 515 -18.08 12.99 -20.51
N GLY A 516 -18.22 12.22 -19.42
CA GLY A 516 -19.52 11.92 -18.80
C GLY A 516 -20.24 13.16 -18.26
N VAL A 517 -19.49 14.06 -17.59
CA VAL A 517 -20.02 15.34 -17.09
C VAL A 517 -20.51 16.21 -18.25
N GLU A 518 -19.75 16.29 -19.35
CA GLU A 518 -20.14 17.08 -20.52
C GLU A 518 -21.40 16.51 -21.21
N LEU A 519 -21.51 15.19 -21.34
CA LEU A 519 -22.72 14.54 -21.86
C LEU A 519 -23.96 14.83 -21.00
N HIS A 520 -23.78 14.89 -19.67
CA HIS A 520 -24.83 15.27 -18.75
C HIS A 520 -25.23 16.74 -18.92
N LYS A 521 -24.26 17.67 -18.98
CA LYS A 521 -24.49 19.10 -19.20
C LYS A 521 -25.24 19.38 -20.51
N ARG A 522 -24.96 18.61 -21.56
CA ARG A 522 -25.65 18.67 -22.86
C ARG A 522 -27.04 18.02 -22.87
N GLY A 523 -27.46 17.35 -21.80
CA GLY A 523 -28.75 16.65 -21.70
C GLY A 523 -28.84 15.32 -22.45
N ILE A 524 -27.72 14.83 -23.02
CA ILE A 524 -27.69 13.61 -23.85
C ILE A 524 -28.10 12.37 -23.04
N LEU A 525 -27.57 12.22 -21.82
CA LEU A 525 -27.88 11.05 -20.99
C LEU A 525 -29.39 10.95 -20.69
N GLN A 526 -30.05 12.09 -20.50
CA GLN A 526 -31.50 12.15 -20.29
C GLN A 526 -32.28 11.88 -21.59
N GLU A 527 -31.84 12.46 -22.71
CA GLU A 527 -32.46 12.27 -24.04
C GLU A 527 -32.55 10.79 -24.43
N TYR A 528 -31.48 10.02 -24.18
CA TYR A 528 -31.40 8.60 -24.54
C TYR A 528 -31.75 7.64 -23.38
N GLY A 529 -32.10 8.16 -22.20
CA GLY A 529 -32.47 7.34 -21.03
C GLY A 529 -31.31 6.53 -20.43
N VAL A 530 -30.07 7.01 -20.57
CA VAL A 530 -28.86 6.34 -20.08
C VAL A 530 -28.62 6.72 -18.62
N LYS A 531 -28.65 5.74 -17.71
CA LYS A 531 -28.44 5.97 -16.28
C LYS A 531 -26.95 5.94 -15.94
N VAL A 532 -26.47 6.94 -15.19
CA VAL A 532 -25.13 6.89 -14.60
C VAL A 532 -25.16 5.90 -13.44
N LEU A 533 -24.26 4.91 -13.46
CA LEU A 533 -24.16 3.87 -12.43
C LEU A 533 -23.10 4.25 -11.40
N GLY A 534 -23.39 4.01 -10.12
CA GLY A 534 -22.52 4.40 -9.01
C GLY A 534 -22.71 5.88 -8.63
N THR A 535 -21.59 6.58 -8.42
CA THR A 535 -21.59 7.96 -7.94
C THR A 535 -22.35 8.90 -8.90
N PRO A 536 -23.34 9.68 -8.40
CA PRO A 536 -24.07 10.64 -9.23
C PRO A 536 -23.18 11.73 -9.83
N ILE A 537 -23.54 12.24 -11.02
CA ILE A 537 -22.81 13.35 -11.68
C ILE A 537 -22.74 14.59 -10.79
N THR A 538 -23.77 14.87 -10.00
CA THR A 538 -23.78 16.01 -9.08
C THR A 538 -22.69 15.89 -8.01
N SER A 539 -22.46 14.67 -7.51
CA SER A 539 -21.41 14.38 -6.54
C SER A 539 -20.03 14.46 -7.18
N ILE A 540 -19.88 13.95 -8.41
CA ILE A 540 -18.65 14.09 -9.21
C ILE A 540 -18.32 15.57 -9.43
N MET A 541 -19.28 16.38 -9.87
CA MET A 541 -19.07 17.82 -10.06
C MET A 541 -18.70 18.52 -8.74
N ALA A 542 -19.30 18.12 -7.63
CA ALA A 542 -19.01 18.69 -6.31
C ALA A 542 -17.60 18.35 -5.81
N THR A 543 -16.97 17.27 -6.29
CA THR A 543 -15.59 16.90 -5.91
C THR A 543 -14.55 17.47 -6.86
N GLU A 544 -14.89 17.65 -8.13
CA GLU A 544 -13.98 18.17 -9.17
C GLU A 544 -13.90 19.71 -9.20
N ASP A 545 -15.01 20.38 -8.86
CA ASP A 545 -15.05 21.83 -8.69
C ASP A 545 -14.62 22.21 -7.27
N ARG A 546 -13.56 23.00 -7.16
CA ARG A 546 -12.92 23.28 -5.88
C ARG A 546 -13.76 24.19 -4.97
N GLN A 547 -14.59 25.06 -5.55
CA GLN A 547 -15.49 25.91 -4.76
C GLN A 547 -16.67 25.10 -4.25
N LEU A 548 -17.29 24.27 -5.10
CA LEU A 548 -18.39 23.40 -4.67
C LEU A 548 -17.93 22.40 -3.60
N PHE A 549 -16.70 21.89 -3.73
CA PHE A 549 -16.10 21.01 -2.74
C PHE A 549 -15.95 21.72 -1.39
N ALA A 550 -15.39 22.93 -1.38
CA ALA A 550 -15.27 23.75 -0.18
C ALA A 550 -16.63 24.01 0.48
N ASP A 551 -17.63 24.41 -0.32
CA ASP A 551 -18.99 24.68 0.17
C ASP A 551 -19.61 23.43 0.83
N LYS A 552 -19.44 22.25 0.21
CA LYS A 552 -19.90 20.96 0.76
C LYS A 552 -19.24 20.61 2.08
N LEU A 553 -17.95 20.86 2.23
CA LEU A 553 -17.26 20.59 3.50
C LEU A 553 -17.68 21.56 4.60
N VAL A 554 -17.96 22.83 4.26
CA VAL A 554 -18.50 23.83 5.20
C VAL A 554 -19.88 23.43 5.72
N GLU A 555 -20.75 22.83 4.89
CA GLU A 555 -22.08 22.34 5.30
C GLU A 555 -22.03 21.38 6.50
N ILE A 556 -20.93 20.62 6.64
CA ILE A 556 -20.73 19.63 7.71
C ILE A 556 -19.67 20.05 8.74
N ASN A 557 -19.25 21.31 8.73
CA ASN A 557 -18.21 21.89 9.59
C ASN A 557 -16.86 21.16 9.50
N GLU A 558 -16.51 20.68 8.30
CA GLU A 558 -15.20 20.07 8.05
C GLU A 558 -14.15 21.11 7.68
N LYS A 559 -12.89 20.74 7.91
CA LYS A 559 -11.75 21.64 7.80
C LYS A 559 -11.13 21.54 6.42
N ILE A 560 -11.01 22.68 5.75
CA ILE A 560 -10.21 22.88 4.54
C ILE A 560 -9.17 23.96 4.83
N ALA A 561 -8.06 23.92 4.12
CA ALA A 561 -7.11 25.03 4.20
C ALA A 561 -7.78 26.31 3.64
N PRO A 562 -7.50 27.49 4.24
CA PRO A 562 -7.97 28.76 3.71
C PRO A 562 -7.62 28.89 2.23
N SER A 563 -8.63 29.04 1.38
CA SER A 563 -8.46 29.02 -0.05
C SER A 563 -9.51 29.87 -0.77
N PHE A 564 -9.19 30.28 -1.99
CA PHE A 564 -10.10 30.98 -2.90
C PHE A 564 -10.01 30.36 -4.29
N ALA A 565 -11.14 29.96 -4.85
CA ALA A 565 -11.25 29.62 -6.26
C ALA A 565 -11.29 30.91 -7.08
N VAL A 566 -10.44 31.00 -8.10
CA VAL A 566 -10.26 32.20 -8.93
C VAL A 566 -10.18 31.84 -10.40
N GLU A 567 -10.66 32.74 -11.26
CA GLU A 567 -10.73 32.56 -12.72
C GLU A 567 -9.83 33.56 -13.48
N THR A 568 -9.20 34.50 -12.76
CA THR A 568 -8.31 35.51 -13.32
C THR A 568 -7.02 35.62 -12.52
N LEU A 569 -5.97 36.15 -13.17
CA LEU A 569 -4.69 36.38 -12.52
C LEU A 569 -4.79 37.47 -11.43
N GLU A 570 -5.57 38.52 -11.67
CA GLU A 570 -5.81 39.59 -10.71
C GLU A 570 -6.46 39.06 -9.43
N ASP A 571 -7.48 38.21 -9.55
CA ASP A 571 -8.14 37.60 -8.40
C ASP A 571 -7.19 36.66 -7.65
N ALA A 572 -6.30 35.95 -8.36
CA ALA A 572 -5.27 35.11 -7.74
C ALA A 572 -4.33 35.93 -6.84
N PHE A 573 -3.91 37.13 -7.29
CA PHE A 573 -3.10 38.02 -6.46
C PHE A 573 -3.86 38.50 -5.21
N VAL A 574 -5.13 38.89 -5.37
CA VAL A 574 -5.98 39.31 -4.24
C VAL A 574 -6.17 38.18 -3.24
N ALA A 575 -6.38 36.95 -3.72
CA ALA A 575 -6.48 35.76 -2.88
C ALA A 575 -5.18 35.52 -2.09
N ALA A 576 -4.03 35.55 -2.76
CA ALA A 576 -2.74 35.34 -2.11
C ALA A 576 -2.38 36.42 -1.09
N GLU A 577 -2.75 37.69 -1.33
CA GLU A 577 -2.58 38.77 -0.35
C GLU A 577 -3.46 38.59 0.89
N LYS A 578 -4.68 38.04 0.73
CA LYS A 578 -5.58 37.73 1.86
C LYS A 578 -5.11 36.53 2.68
N ILE A 579 -4.61 35.48 2.02
CA ILE A 579 -4.11 34.26 2.68
C ILE A 579 -2.74 34.52 3.34
N GLY A 580 -1.86 35.21 2.62
CA GLY A 580 -0.44 35.36 2.95
C GLY A 580 0.42 34.28 2.29
N TYR A 581 1.57 34.68 1.75
CA TYR A 581 2.56 33.76 1.17
C TYR A 581 3.30 32.94 2.26
N PRO A 582 3.75 31.71 1.96
CA PRO A 582 3.59 31.01 0.68
C PRO A 582 2.18 30.42 0.48
N VAL A 583 1.73 30.40 -0.77
CA VAL A 583 0.44 29.80 -1.20
C VAL A 583 0.68 28.65 -2.18
N MET A 584 -0.26 27.72 -2.24
CA MET A 584 -0.30 26.63 -3.22
C MET A 584 -1.34 26.96 -4.29
N VAL A 585 -1.00 26.76 -5.57
CA VAL A 585 -1.95 26.83 -6.68
C VAL A 585 -2.28 25.41 -7.13
N ARG A 586 -3.57 25.09 -7.32
CA ARG A 586 -4.03 23.82 -7.94
C ARG A 586 -5.13 24.06 -8.98
N SER A 587 -5.10 23.33 -10.09
CA SER A 587 -6.11 23.41 -11.15
C SER A 587 -7.40 22.65 -10.79
N ALA A 588 -8.55 23.14 -11.25
CA ALA A 588 -9.81 22.38 -11.24
C ALA A 588 -9.92 21.44 -12.47
N TYR A 589 -10.71 20.35 -12.35
CA TYR A 589 -10.95 19.34 -13.41
C TYR A 589 -9.68 18.71 -14.01
N ALA A 590 -8.64 18.57 -13.20
CA ALA A 590 -7.34 18.03 -13.58
C ALA A 590 -6.86 16.99 -12.57
N LEU A 591 -5.95 16.11 -12.99
CA LEU A 591 -5.29 15.12 -12.13
C LEU A 591 -3.77 15.30 -12.12
N GLY A 592 -3.08 14.61 -11.21
CA GLY A 592 -1.61 14.60 -11.14
C GLY A 592 -1.00 15.97 -10.83
N GLY A 593 -1.79 16.90 -10.27
CA GLY A 593 -1.38 18.27 -10.01
C GLY A 593 -0.99 19.06 -11.27
N LEU A 594 -1.57 18.76 -12.43
CA LEU A 594 -1.33 19.52 -13.66
C LEU A 594 -1.58 21.03 -13.44
N GLY A 595 -0.58 21.86 -13.73
CA GLY A 595 -0.65 23.31 -13.52
C GLY A 595 -0.58 23.75 -12.05
N SER A 596 -0.28 22.84 -11.12
CA SER A 596 -0.10 23.19 -9.70
C SER A 596 1.33 23.64 -9.38
N GLY A 597 1.48 24.35 -8.27
CA GLY A 597 2.80 24.68 -7.74
C GLY A 597 2.76 25.54 -6.49
N LEU A 598 3.85 25.47 -5.73
CA LEU A 598 4.09 26.35 -4.58
C LEU A 598 4.56 27.73 -5.06
N CYS A 599 3.93 28.76 -4.52
CA CYS A 599 4.23 30.15 -4.80
C CYS A 599 4.68 30.81 -3.49
N ASP A 600 5.96 31.14 -3.40
CA ASP A 600 6.57 31.83 -2.27
C ASP A 600 6.47 33.35 -2.35
N ASN A 601 6.19 33.88 -3.55
CA ASN A 601 6.04 35.29 -3.84
C ASN A 601 5.10 35.52 -5.03
N LYS A 602 4.84 36.79 -5.33
CA LYS A 602 3.92 37.23 -6.38
C LYS A 602 4.39 36.86 -7.78
N GLU A 603 5.69 36.95 -8.03
CA GLU A 603 6.31 36.61 -9.30
C GLU A 603 6.11 35.12 -9.62
N LYS A 604 6.30 34.26 -8.62
CA LYS A 604 6.10 32.82 -8.76
C LYS A 604 4.62 32.45 -8.94
N LEU A 605 3.72 33.16 -8.26
CA LEU A 605 2.28 33.02 -8.46
C LEU A 605 1.87 33.37 -9.89
N GLN A 606 2.41 34.45 -10.45
CA GLN A 606 2.16 34.82 -11.83
C GLN A 606 2.58 33.72 -12.81
N GLU A 607 3.81 33.22 -12.68
CA GLU A 607 4.35 32.18 -13.56
C GLU A 607 3.48 30.91 -13.55
N ILE A 608 3.04 30.47 -12.37
CA ILE A 608 2.24 29.24 -12.22
C ILE A 608 0.81 29.47 -12.69
N ALA A 609 0.17 30.57 -12.30
CA ALA A 609 -1.21 30.86 -12.66
C ALA A 609 -1.38 31.05 -14.19
N GLU A 610 -0.45 31.75 -14.86
CA GLU A 610 -0.48 31.89 -16.33
C GLU A 610 -0.41 30.53 -17.05
N LYS A 611 0.45 29.62 -16.56
CA LYS A 611 0.53 28.25 -17.09
C LYS A 611 -0.74 27.46 -16.81
N ALA A 612 -1.30 27.57 -15.61
CA ALA A 612 -2.50 26.85 -15.21
C ALA A 612 -3.73 27.30 -16.03
N PHE A 613 -3.93 28.61 -16.21
CA PHE A 613 -5.05 29.16 -16.97
C PHE A 613 -5.02 28.82 -18.47
N ALA A 614 -3.85 28.43 -19.01
CA ALA A 614 -3.77 27.89 -20.37
C ALA A 614 -4.39 26.49 -20.51
N MET A 615 -4.62 25.79 -19.38
CA MET A 615 -5.11 24.41 -19.34
C MET A 615 -6.48 24.27 -18.65
N THR A 616 -6.81 25.17 -17.72
CA THR A 616 -8.09 25.17 -16.99
C THR A 616 -8.65 26.59 -16.88
N ASN A 617 -9.96 26.71 -16.68
CA ASN A 617 -10.61 28.01 -16.49
C ASN A 617 -10.61 28.48 -15.03
N GLN A 618 -10.26 27.60 -14.08
CA GLN A 618 -10.32 27.88 -12.64
C GLN A 618 -9.12 27.27 -11.92
N ILE A 619 -8.51 28.04 -11.03
CA ILE A 619 -7.48 27.57 -10.09
C ILE A 619 -7.90 27.85 -8.65
N LEU A 620 -7.39 27.05 -7.72
CA LEU A 620 -7.51 27.25 -6.29
C LEU A 620 -6.20 27.82 -5.76
N VAL A 621 -6.25 29.00 -5.14
CA VAL A 621 -5.13 29.58 -4.37
C VAL A 621 -5.36 29.26 -2.90
N GLU A 622 -4.49 28.47 -2.30
CA GLU A 622 -4.66 27.89 -0.96
C GLU A 622 -3.45 28.19 -0.05
N GLN A 623 -3.68 28.28 1.26
CA GLN A 623 -2.61 28.35 2.25
C GLN A 623 -1.66 27.16 2.12
N SER A 624 -0.34 27.41 2.09
CA SER A 624 0.64 26.33 2.11
C SER A 624 0.65 25.60 3.46
N LEU A 625 0.49 24.28 3.42
CA LEU A 625 0.64 23.37 4.56
C LEU A 625 1.94 22.54 4.45
N LEU A 626 2.98 23.11 3.82
CA LEU A 626 4.25 22.44 3.57
C LEU A 626 4.83 21.80 4.84
N GLY A 627 5.25 20.55 4.74
CA GLY A 627 5.85 19.81 5.86
C GLY A 627 4.85 19.12 6.79
N TRP A 628 3.54 19.25 6.55
CA TRP A 628 2.53 18.44 7.24
C TRP A 628 2.58 17.00 6.75
N LYS A 629 2.11 16.06 7.57
CA LYS A 629 1.97 14.66 7.17
C LYS A 629 0.85 14.57 6.14
N GLU A 630 1.09 13.87 5.04
CA GLU A 630 0.07 13.61 4.03
C GLU A 630 -0.41 12.16 4.18
N VAL A 631 -1.73 12.00 4.35
CA VAL A 631 -2.39 10.73 4.66
C VAL A 631 -3.57 10.54 3.71
N GLU A 632 -3.72 9.34 3.15
CA GLU A 632 -4.81 9.02 2.23
C GLU A 632 -5.66 7.86 2.76
N TYR A 633 -6.96 7.86 2.44
CA TYR A 633 -7.87 6.75 2.71
C TYR A 633 -8.63 6.36 1.44
N GLU A 634 -8.70 5.05 1.18
CA GLU A 634 -9.62 4.48 0.20
C GLU A 634 -10.92 4.09 0.88
N VAL A 635 -12.02 4.69 0.46
CA VAL A 635 -13.33 4.56 1.09
C VAL A 635 -14.30 3.92 0.11
N VAL A 636 -15.09 2.98 0.60
CA VAL A 636 -16.14 2.31 -0.17
C VAL A 636 -17.48 2.54 0.49
N ARG A 637 -18.46 3.00 -0.29
CA ARG A 637 -19.83 3.24 0.18
C ARG A 637 -20.84 2.60 -0.75
N ASP A 638 -21.75 1.81 -0.19
CA ASP A 638 -22.85 1.23 -0.95
C ASP A 638 -24.12 2.09 -0.95
N ALA A 639 -25.09 1.68 -1.76
CA ALA A 639 -26.37 2.38 -1.89
C ALA A 639 -27.27 2.25 -0.63
N SER A 640 -26.94 1.34 0.30
CA SER A 640 -27.60 1.15 1.60
C SER A 640 -26.93 1.96 2.73
N ASP A 641 -25.97 2.83 2.38
CA ASP A 641 -25.22 3.70 3.29
C ASP A 641 -24.23 2.97 4.22
N ASN A 642 -23.93 1.70 3.93
CA ASN A 642 -22.78 1.02 4.53
C ASN A 642 -21.52 1.66 3.94
N CYS A 643 -20.59 2.06 4.81
CA CYS A 643 -19.41 2.84 4.42
C CYS A 643 -18.21 2.35 5.24
N VAL A 644 -17.14 1.95 4.56
CA VAL A 644 -15.94 1.35 5.17
C VAL A 644 -14.67 1.96 4.58
N THR A 645 -13.57 1.96 5.34
CA THR A 645 -12.25 2.36 4.83
C THR A 645 -11.38 1.15 4.55
N VAL A 646 -11.10 0.88 3.28
CA VAL A 646 -10.44 -0.36 2.82
C VAL A 646 -8.92 -0.28 2.94
N CYS A 647 -8.33 0.90 2.78
CA CYS A 647 -6.89 1.08 2.90
C CYS A 647 -6.58 2.48 3.40
N ASN A 648 -5.49 2.60 4.15
CA ASN A 648 -4.92 3.89 4.52
C ASN A 648 -3.44 3.91 4.17
N MET A 649 -2.97 5.06 3.72
CA MET A 649 -1.62 5.27 3.23
C MET A 649 -1.00 6.49 3.91
N GLU A 650 0.28 6.41 4.23
CA GLU A 650 1.07 7.53 4.74
C GLU A 650 2.20 7.84 3.76
N ASN A 651 2.30 9.10 3.35
CA ASN A 651 3.41 9.54 2.53
C ASN A 651 4.65 9.65 3.42
N PHE A 652 5.74 9.01 2.99
CA PHE A 652 7.05 9.17 3.59
C PHE A 652 7.56 10.61 3.35
N ASP A 653 7.33 11.11 2.15
CA ASP A 653 7.56 12.51 1.79
C ASP A 653 6.40 13.37 2.33
N PRO A 654 6.67 14.48 3.03
CA PRO A 654 5.60 15.33 3.58
C PRO A 654 4.91 16.16 2.49
N LEU A 655 3.77 16.76 2.84
CA LEU A 655 2.97 17.57 1.93
C LEU A 655 3.81 18.64 1.22
N GLY A 656 3.59 18.75 -0.09
CA GLY A 656 4.34 19.61 -1.01
C GLY A 656 4.89 18.83 -2.20
N ILE A 657 4.97 17.50 -2.07
CA ILE A 657 5.27 16.55 -3.13
C ILE A 657 3.99 15.76 -3.40
N HIS A 658 3.56 15.69 -4.65
CA HIS A 658 2.32 15.02 -5.02
C HIS A 658 2.36 13.53 -4.63
N THR A 659 1.28 12.96 -4.11
CA THR A 659 1.15 11.54 -3.73
C THR A 659 1.73 10.56 -4.77
N GLY A 660 1.39 10.77 -6.04
CA GLY A 660 1.95 10.03 -7.18
C GLY A 660 3.48 10.11 -7.38
N ASP A 661 4.14 11.20 -6.96
CA ASP A 661 5.60 11.37 -6.95
C ASP A 661 6.23 11.17 -5.56
N SER A 662 5.43 10.86 -4.54
CA SER A 662 5.90 10.55 -3.19
C SER A 662 6.23 9.07 -3.04
N VAL A 663 7.16 8.77 -2.13
CA VAL A 663 7.24 7.45 -1.50
C VAL A 663 6.06 7.31 -0.55
N VAL A 664 5.37 6.17 -0.60
CA VAL A 664 4.14 5.92 0.18
C VAL A 664 4.24 4.56 0.88
N VAL A 665 3.76 4.48 2.12
CA VAL A 665 3.64 3.21 2.85
C VAL A 665 2.19 2.89 3.22
N ALA A 666 1.86 1.60 3.25
CA ALA A 666 0.56 1.11 3.70
C ALA A 666 0.76 -0.08 4.68
N PRO A 667 0.08 -0.09 5.85
CA PRO A 667 -0.72 1.01 6.41
C PRO A 667 0.15 2.21 6.84
N SER A 668 -0.46 3.29 7.35
CA SER A 668 0.25 4.37 8.06
C SER A 668 1.00 3.85 9.29
N GLN A 669 2.17 4.42 9.59
CA GLN A 669 3.11 3.97 10.62
C GLN A 669 3.23 4.91 11.82
N THR A 670 3.01 6.21 11.62
CA THR A 670 3.32 7.24 12.64
C THR A 670 2.09 7.89 13.25
N LEU A 671 0.89 7.34 12.98
CA LEU A 671 -0.38 7.80 13.52
C LEU A 671 -0.73 7.06 14.81
N SER A 672 -1.14 7.81 15.83
CA SER A 672 -1.80 7.24 17.01
C SER A 672 -3.21 6.74 16.67
N ASN A 673 -3.82 5.94 17.55
CA ASN A 673 -5.22 5.51 17.42
C ASN A 673 -6.19 6.70 17.29
N GLU A 674 -5.94 7.79 18.03
CA GLU A 674 -6.77 8.99 17.97
C GLU A 674 -6.68 9.69 16.60
N GLU A 675 -5.47 9.87 16.06
CA GLU A 675 -5.29 10.47 14.73
C GLU A 675 -5.87 9.57 13.63
N TYR A 676 -5.60 8.27 13.69
CA TYR A 676 -6.10 7.29 12.72
C TYR A 676 -7.63 7.30 12.65
N HIS A 677 -8.30 7.08 13.78
CA HIS A 677 -9.76 7.00 13.79
C HIS A 677 -10.44 8.36 13.61
N MET A 678 -9.81 9.47 13.97
CA MET A 678 -10.29 10.81 13.63
C MET A 678 -10.36 11.00 12.10
N LEU A 679 -9.26 10.71 11.38
CA LEU A 679 -9.24 10.85 9.93
C LEU A 679 -10.19 9.84 9.25
N ARG A 680 -10.24 8.60 9.75
CA ARG A 680 -11.19 7.58 9.27
C ARG A 680 -12.65 8.01 9.43
N GLU A 681 -13.03 8.52 10.61
CA GLU A 681 -14.40 8.99 10.87
C GLU A 681 -14.76 10.16 9.97
N THR A 682 -13.84 11.11 9.80
CA THR A 682 -14.00 12.22 8.84
C THR A 682 -14.17 11.71 7.42
N ALA A 683 -13.41 10.71 6.99
CA ALA A 683 -13.51 10.12 5.65
C ALA A 683 -14.92 9.58 5.39
N ILE A 684 -15.42 8.75 6.31
CA ILE A 684 -16.77 8.19 6.23
C ILE A 684 -17.83 9.29 6.22
N LYS A 685 -17.69 10.31 7.07
CA LYS A 685 -18.62 11.45 7.16
C LYS A 685 -18.68 12.25 5.86
N VAL A 686 -17.52 12.58 5.29
CA VAL A 686 -17.41 13.35 4.03
C VAL A 686 -17.99 12.56 2.87
N VAL A 687 -17.62 11.28 2.72
CA VAL A 687 -18.08 10.41 1.64
C VAL A 687 -19.59 10.21 1.67
N ARG A 688 -20.17 10.04 2.87
CA ARG A 688 -21.63 10.01 3.06
C ARG A 688 -22.28 11.33 2.66
N HIS A 689 -21.73 12.46 3.09
CA HIS A 689 -22.29 13.78 2.78
C HIS A 689 -22.27 14.09 1.29
N LEU A 690 -21.20 13.71 0.58
CA LEU A 690 -21.07 13.87 -0.87
C LEU A 690 -21.97 12.91 -1.65
N GLY A 691 -22.55 11.89 -1.01
CA GLY A 691 -23.46 10.94 -1.65
C GLY A 691 -22.75 9.97 -2.62
N ILE A 692 -21.49 9.65 -2.36
CA ILE A 692 -20.69 8.73 -3.18
C ILE A 692 -21.26 7.31 -3.10
N VAL A 693 -21.32 6.61 -4.23
CA VAL A 693 -21.76 5.19 -4.31
C VAL A 693 -20.78 4.44 -5.19
N GLY A 694 -20.02 3.54 -4.59
CA GLY A 694 -18.83 2.93 -5.19
C GLY A 694 -17.61 3.17 -4.31
N GLU A 695 -16.54 3.62 -4.93
CA GLU A 695 -15.26 3.89 -4.28
C GLU A 695 -14.86 5.37 -4.45
N CYS A 696 -14.04 5.86 -3.53
CA CYS A 696 -13.31 7.10 -3.67
C CYS A 696 -12.04 7.14 -2.81
N ASN A 697 -11.10 7.98 -3.21
CA ASN A 697 -9.92 8.35 -2.44
C ASN A 697 -10.13 9.70 -1.75
N ILE A 698 -9.70 9.86 -0.50
CA ILE A 698 -9.67 11.13 0.23
C ILE A 698 -8.29 11.38 0.82
N GLN A 699 -7.82 12.62 0.72
CA GLN A 699 -6.48 13.04 1.14
C GLN A 699 -6.51 14.09 2.25
N TYR A 700 -5.60 13.96 3.20
CA TYR A 700 -5.47 14.82 4.37
C TYR A 700 -4.06 15.39 4.50
N ALA A 701 -3.98 16.63 4.97
CA ALA A 701 -2.79 17.13 5.64
C ALA A 701 -3.04 17.08 7.15
N LEU A 702 -2.24 16.32 7.89
CA LEU A 702 -2.26 16.23 9.35
C LEU A 702 -1.05 16.97 9.93
N HIS A 703 -1.30 17.88 10.86
CA HIS A 703 -0.24 18.64 11.52
C HIS A 703 0.65 17.69 12.34
N PRO A 704 1.99 17.75 12.21
CA PRO A 704 2.88 16.74 12.77
C PRO A 704 2.94 16.74 14.31
N THR A 705 2.42 17.79 14.96
CA THR A 705 2.47 17.92 16.43
C THR A 705 1.13 18.30 17.09
N SER A 706 -0.01 18.03 16.43
CA SER A 706 -1.34 18.26 16.99
C SER A 706 -2.39 17.42 16.26
N LEU A 707 -3.65 17.49 16.71
CA LEU A 707 -4.80 16.88 16.02
C LEU A 707 -5.40 17.80 14.94
N GLU A 708 -4.69 18.86 14.55
CA GLU A 708 -5.14 19.74 13.49
C GLU A 708 -4.95 19.07 12.14
N TYR A 709 -5.97 19.09 11.29
CA TYR A 709 -5.92 18.52 9.95
C TYR A 709 -6.75 19.37 9.00
N CYS A 710 -6.46 19.24 7.71
CA CYS A 710 -7.24 19.77 6.60
C CYS A 710 -7.49 18.67 5.58
N ILE A 711 -8.69 18.65 5.00
CA ILE A 711 -8.98 17.85 3.81
C ILE A 711 -8.39 18.58 2.60
N ILE A 712 -7.62 17.85 1.80
CA ILE A 712 -6.96 18.37 0.60
C ILE A 712 -7.84 18.17 -0.62
N GLU A 713 -8.30 16.95 -0.86
CA GLU A 713 -9.22 16.62 -1.94
C GLU A 713 -9.93 15.28 -1.74
N VAL A 714 -10.98 15.06 -2.53
CA VAL A 714 -11.67 13.78 -2.68
C VAL A 714 -11.76 13.46 -4.18
N ASN A 715 -11.28 12.28 -4.56
CA ASN A 715 -11.37 11.76 -5.92
C ASN A 715 -12.51 10.74 -5.98
N ALA A 716 -13.67 11.12 -6.51
CA ALA A 716 -14.88 10.28 -6.58
C ALA A 716 -14.87 9.29 -7.75
N ARG A 717 -13.71 8.68 -8.00
CA ARG A 717 -13.42 7.70 -9.05
C ARG A 717 -12.25 6.82 -8.61
N LEU A 718 -12.08 5.70 -9.31
CA LEU A 718 -10.85 4.94 -9.21
C LEU A 718 -9.66 5.80 -9.63
N SER A 719 -8.53 5.48 -9.02
CA SER A 719 -7.29 6.25 -9.07
C SER A 719 -6.06 5.33 -9.00
N ARG A 720 -4.86 5.92 -9.16
CA ARG A 720 -3.60 5.22 -8.88
C ARG A 720 -3.56 4.68 -7.45
N SER A 721 -3.99 5.50 -6.48
CA SER A 721 -4.10 5.12 -5.07
C SER A 721 -5.04 3.92 -4.86
N SER A 722 -6.15 3.85 -5.59
CA SER A 722 -7.08 2.71 -5.54
C SER A 722 -6.48 1.40 -6.10
N ALA A 723 -5.69 1.49 -7.17
CA ALA A 723 -5.00 0.32 -7.74
C ALA A 723 -3.92 -0.17 -6.76
N LEU A 724 -3.10 0.75 -6.24
CA LEU A 724 -2.12 0.47 -5.20
C LEU A 724 -2.76 -0.17 -3.98
N ALA A 725 -3.85 0.38 -3.45
CA ALA A 725 -4.59 -0.16 -2.32
C ALA A 725 -5.16 -1.56 -2.60
N SER A 726 -5.66 -1.79 -3.82
CA SER A 726 -6.16 -3.11 -4.21
C SER A 726 -5.05 -4.17 -4.17
N LYS A 727 -3.85 -3.83 -4.68
CA LYS A 727 -2.69 -4.72 -4.62
C LYS A 727 -2.12 -4.85 -3.21
N ALA A 728 -2.10 -3.77 -2.43
CA ALA A 728 -1.57 -3.75 -1.09
C ALA A 728 -2.41 -4.60 -0.12
N THR A 729 -3.73 -4.58 -0.28
CA THR A 729 -4.65 -5.26 0.66
C THR A 729 -5.11 -6.62 0.16
N GLY A 730 -5.13 -6.85 -1.16
CA GLY A 730 -5.84 -7.97 -1.80
C GLY A 730 -7.33 -7.72 -2.01
N TYR A 731 -7.85 -6.55 -1.62
CA TYR A 731 -9.26 -6.17 -1.78
C TYR A 731 -9.50 -5.58 -3.20
N PRO A 732 -10.35 -6.20 -4.05
CA PRO A 732 -10.50 -5.75 -5.43
C PRO A 732 -11.46 -4.55 -5.55
N LEU A 733 -10.99 -3.33 -5.23
CA LEU A 733 -11.82 -2.11 -5.14
C LEU A 733 -12.67 -1.87 -6.40
N ALA A 734 -12.08 -1.98 -7.59
CA ALA A 734 -12.79 -1.77 -8.84
C ALA A 734 -13.95 -2.75 -9.08
N PHE A 735 -13.74 -4.03 -8.74
CA PHE A 735 -14.76 -5.06 -8.85
C PHE A 735 -15.92 -4.80 -7.87
N VAL A 736 -15.58 -4.48 -6.62
CA VAL A 736 -16.57 -4.17 -5.59
C VAL A 736 -17.35 -2.91 -5.98
N ALA A 737 -16.67 -1.83 -6.37
CA ALA A 737 -17.30 -0.58 -6.80
C ALA A 737 -18.27 -0.78 -7.98
N ALA A 738 -17.95 -1.66 -8.93
CA ALA A 738 -18.86 -2.00 -10.03
C ALA A 738 -20.11 -2.77 -9.56
N LYS A 739 -20.00 -3.66 -8.57
CA LYS A 739 -21.17 -4.32 -7.95
C LYS A 739 -22.03 -3.32 -7.17
N LEU A 740 -21.39 -2.40 -6.42
CA LEU A 740 -22.08 -1.34 -5.68
C LEU A 740 -22.84 -0.39 -6.62
N ALA A 741 -22.27 -0.10 -7.79
CA ALA A 741 -22.90 0.71 -8.83
C ALA A 741 -24.21 0.11 -9.37
N LEU A 742 -24.45 -1.20 -9.17
CA LEU A 742 -25.70 -1.89 -9.50
C LEU A 742 -26.71 -1.91 -8.33
N GLY A 743 -26.34 -1.38 -7.16
CA GLY A 743 -27.15 -1.38 -5.94
C GLY A 743 -27.04 -2.66 -5.11
N ILE A 744 -26.00 -3.49 -5.32
CA ILE A 744 -25.70 -4.64 -4.46
C ILE A 744 -24.99 -4.11 -3.21
N PRO A 745 -25.44 -4.40 -1.98
CA PRO A 745 -24.80 -3.89 -0.76
C PRO A 745 -23.54 -4.69 -0.39
N LEU A 746 -22.64 -4.09 0.38
CA LEU A 746 -21.35 -4.68 0.78
C LEU A 746 -21.48 -6.08 1.43
N PRO A 747 -22.43 -6.34 2.36
CA PRO A 747 -22.59 -7.67 2.95
C PRO A 747 -23.00 -8.76 1.96
N ASP A 748 -23.61 -8.40 0.83
CA ASP A 748 -24.03 -9.36 -0.20
C ASP A 748 -22.90 -9.68 -1.20
N ILE A 749 -21.79 -8.93 -1.18
CA ILE A 749 -20.64 -9.16 -2.04
C ILE A 749 -19.66 -10.07 -1.30
N LYS A 750 -19.24 -11.14 -1.96
CA LYS A 750 -18.29 -12.11 -1.39
C LYS A 750 -16.85 -11.60 -1.44
N ASN A 751 -16.08 -11.83 -0.38
CA ASN A 751 -14.62 -11.67 -0.43
C ASN A 751 -14.00 -12.82 -1.25
N ALA A 752 -13.42 -12.49 -2.40
CA ALA A 752 -12.82 -13.46 -3.32
C ALA A 752 -11.56 -14.15 -2.74
N VAL A 753 -10.85 -13.50 -1.80
CA VAL A 753 -9.61 -14.00 -1.21
C VAL A 753 -9.89 -15.06 -0.14
N SER A 754 -10.80 -14.79 0.80
CA SER A 754 -11.16 -15.76 1.85
C SER A 754 -12.15 -16.82 1.37
N GLY A 755 -13.03 -16.47 0.42
CA GLY A 755 -14.09 -17.33 -0.07
C GLY A 755 -15.20 -17.64 0.96
N LYS A 756 -15.13 -17.08 2.17
CA LYS A 756 -16.06 -17.35 3.28
C LYS A 756 -16.64 -16.10 3.92
N THR A 757 -15.97 -14.95 3.77
CA THR A 757 -16.43 -13.66 4.31
C THR A 757 -17.01 -12.76 3.22
N THR A 758 -17.55 -11.62 3.63
CA THR A 758 -18.14 -10.61 2.72
C THR A 758 -17.11 -9.53 2.37
N ALA A 759 -17.45 -8.62 1.45
CA ALA A 759 -16.67 -7.43 1.15
C ALA A 759 -16.90 -6.30 2.18
N CYS A 760 -17.82 -6.49 3.13
CA CYS A 760 -18.11 -5.53 4.20
C CYS A 760 -17.11 -5.71 5.35
N PHE A 761 -15.86 -5.28 5.17
CA PHE A 761 -14.84 -5.28 6.23
C PHE A 761 -13.73 -4.29 5.90
N GLU A 762 -12.85 -4.03 6.86
CA GLU A 762 -11.62 -3.27 6.66
C GLU A 762 -10.43 -4.25 6.69
N PRO A 763 -9.64 -4.36 5.62
CA PRO A 763 -8.48 -5.25 5.59
C PRO A 763 -7.51 -5.04 6.75
N SER A 764 -7.01 -6.15 7.29
CA SER A 764 -5.90 -6.16 8.24
C SER A 764 -4.66 -6.75 7.57
N LEU A 765 -3.56 -6.00 7.61
CA LEU A 765 -2.29 -6.37 7.00
C LEU A 765 -1.34 -6.85 8.10
N ASP A 766 -0.72 -8.01 7.96
CA ASP A 766 0.38 -8.49 8.81
C ASP A 766 1.76 -8.32 8.16
N TYR A 767 1.82 -7.33 7.27
CA TYR A 767 2.97 -6.86 6.51
C TYR A 767 2.85 -5.34 6.28
N ILE A 768 3.92 -4.74 5.76
CA ILE A 768 3.97 -3.36 5.29
C ILE A 768 4.26 -3.35 3.79
N VAL A 769 3.63 -2.43 3.10
CA VAL A 769 3.83 -2.15 1.68
C VAL A 769 4.58 -0.83 1.52
N THR A 770 5.47 -0.77 0.53
CA THR A 770 6.14 0.48 0.13
C THR A 770 6.01 0.68 -1.37
N LYS A 771 5.44 1.81 -1.77
CA LYS A 771 5.41 2.29 -3.15
C LYS A 771 6.49 3.34 -3.35
N ILE A 772 7.21 3.25 -4.47
CA ILE A 772 8.18 4.26 -4.91
C ILE A 772 7.89 4.62 -6.39
N PRO A 773 7.88 5.91 -6.76
CA PRO A 773 7.71 6.31 -8.15
C PRO A 773 8.92 5.95 -9.01
N ARG A 774 8.70 5.79 -10.31
CA ARG A 774 9.72 5.66 -11.34
C ARG A 774 9.79 6.96 -12.15
N TRP A 775 11.00 7.49 -12.35
CA TRP A 775 11.24 8.70 -13.14
C TRP A 775 12.25 8.45 -14.28
N ASP A 776 12.10 9.19 -15.38
CA ASP A 776 12.99 9.15 -16.55
C ASP A 776 13.53 10.55 -16.95
N LEU A 777 13.69 11.45 -15.97
CA LEU A 777 14.02 12.86 -16.22
C LEU A 777 15.40 13.11 -16.84
N ASP A 778 16.29 12.11 -16.87
CA ASP A 778 17.60 12.26 -17.50
C ASP A 778 17.54 12.46 -19.03
N ARG A 779 16.43 12.10 -19.67
CA ARG A 779 16.20 12.30 -21.11
C ARG A 779 15.81 13.74 -21.46
N PHE A 780 15.36 14.51 -20.48
CA PHE A 780 14.79 15.84 -20.70
C PHE A 780 15.72 16.93 -20.14
N HIS A 781 16.75 17.32 -20.90
CA HIS A 781 17.78 18.28 -20.44
C HIS A 781 17.23 19.64 -19.97
N GLY A 782 16.10 20.09 -20.52
CA GLY A 782 15.43 21.34 -20.13
C GLY A 782 14.51 21.23 -18.91
N THR A 783 14.29 20.01 -18.39
CA THR A 783 13.35 19.77 -17.29
C THR A 783 14.09 19.64 -15.96
N SER A 784 13.64 20.40 -14.95
CA SER A 784 14.18 20.29 -13.58
C SER A 784 13.93 18.89 -13.00
N ARG A 785 14.95 18.37 -12.30
CA ARG A 785 14.90 17.12 -11.51
C ARG A 785 14.21 17.27 -10.16
N GLU A 786 13.85 18.50 -9.79
CA GLU A 786 13.07 18.79 -8.60
C GLU A 786 11.66 18.22 -8.76
N ILE A 787 11.10 17.71 -7.67
CA ILE A 787 9.73 17.20 -7.59
C ILE A 787 8.91 18.07 -6.64
N GLY A 788 7.59 18.10 -6.83
CA GLY A 788 6.69 18.97 -6.07
C GLY A 788 5.24 18.55 -6.28
N SER A 789 4.31 19.51 -6.26
CA SER A 789 2.87 19.24 -6.35
C SER A 789 2.38 18.76 -7.73
N SER A 790 3.19 18.88 -8.79
CA SER A 790 2.86 18.36 -10.12
C SER A 790 3.70 17.12 -10.43
N MET A 791 3.02 16.02 -10.78
CA MET A 791 3.66 14.72 -11.03
C MET A 791 4.60 14.76 -12.23
N LYS A 792 5.73 14.06 -12.10
CA LYS A 792 6.71 13.84 -13.17
C LYS A 792 7.09 12.36 -13.33
N SER A 793 6.66 11.50 -12.43
CA SER A 793 6.85 10.06 -12.52
C SER A 793 6.12 9.45 -13.73
N VAL A 794 6.72 8.42 -14.31
CA VAL A 794 6.23 7.71 -15.51
C VAL A 794 5.69 6.31 -15.18
N GLY A 795 5.77 5.92 -13.92
CA GLY A 795 5.30 4.63 -13.41
C GLY A 795 5.63 4.50 -11.92
N GLU A 796 5.39 3.33 -11.35
CA GLU A 796 5.65 3.06 -9.94
C GLU A 796 5.95 1.58 -9.68
N VAL A 797 6.50 1.30 -8.51
CA VAL A 797 6.72 -0.05 -8.00
C VAL A 797 6.05 -0.21 -6.66
N MET A 798 5.71 -1.44 -6.30
CA MET A 798 5.23 -1.78 -4.97
C MET A 798 6.04 -2.96 -4.42
N ALA A 799 6.51 -2.85 -3.20
CA ALA A 799 7.18 -3.94 -2.50
C ALA A 799 6.45 -4.29 -1.21
N ILE A 800 6.57 -5.54 -0.81
CA ILE A 800 5.97 -6.07 0.42
C ILE A 800 7.09 -6.65 1.28
N GLY A 801 7.08 -6.26 2.55
CA GLY A 801 7.99 -6.75 3.58
C GLY A 801 7.27 -6.84 4.92
N ARG A 802 7.88 -7.51 5.88
CA ARG A 802 7.35 -7.59 7.25
C ARG A 802 8.09 -6.65 8.21
N THR A 803 9.04 -5.88 7.70
CA THR A 803 9.61 -4.67 8.31
C THR A 803 9.65 -3.55 7.28
N PHE A 804 9.71 -2.30 7.74
CA PHE A 804 9.88 -1.16 6.85
C PHE A 804 11.18 -1.29 6.05
N GLU A 805 12.29 -1.69 6.69
CA GLU A 805 13.59 -1.83 6.06
C GLU A 805 13.57 -2.87 4.92
N GLU A 806 12.92 -4.02 5.14
CA GLU A 806 12.73 -5.05 4.09
C GLU A 806 11.94 -4.48 2.91
N SER A 807 10.76 -3.92 3.18
CA SER A 807 9.88 -3.39 2.13
C SER A 807 10.53 -2.25 1.35
N PHE A 808 11.16 -1.30 2.04
CA PHE A 808 11.77 -0.11 1.44
C PHE A 808 12.97 -0.44 0.56
N GLN A 809 13.88 -1.33 1.01
CA GLN A 809 15.04 -1.72 0.19
C GLN A 809 14.64 -2.52 -1.05
N LYS A 810 13.61 -3.38 -0.95
CA LYS A 810 13.04 -4.07 -2.12
C LYS A 810 12.47 -3.07 -3.12
N ALA A 811 11.66 -2.12 -2.67
CA ALA A 811 11.05 -1.12 -3.53
C ALA A 811 12.11 -0.30 -4.28
N LEU A 812 13.21 0.10 -3.63
CA LEU A 812 14.30 0.81 -4.28
C LEU A 812 14.94 0.00 -5.42
N ARG A 813 15.19 -1.30 -5.21
CA ARG A 813 15.75 -2.19 -6.24
C ARG A 813 14.79 -2.41 -7.41
N MET A 814 13.49 -2.45 -7.14
CA MET A 814 12.45 -2.57 -8.18
C MET A 814 12.41 -1.36 -9.12
N CYS A 815 12.77 -0.16 -8.65
CA CYS A 815 12.72 1.06 -9.48
C CYS A 815 13.67 1.03 -10.68
N HIS A 816 14.84 0.38 -10.56
CA HIS A 816 15.82 0.29 -11.64
C HIS A 816 16.91 -0.75 -11.34
N PRO A 817 17.38 -1.57 -12.30
CA PRO A 817 18.41 -2.60 -12.08
C PRO A 817 19.76 -2.10 -11.54
N SER A 818 20.06 -0.80 -11.71
CA SER A 818 21.30 -0.21 -11.17
C SER A 818 21.22 0.11 -9.67
N VAL A 819 20.03 0.08 -9.07
CA VAL A 819 19.83 0.43 -7.66
C VAL A 819 19.98 -0.83 -6.83
N GLU A 820 20.84 -0.78 -5.81
CA GLU A 820 21.16 -1.95 -4.98
C GLU A 820 20.34 -2.00 -3.68
N GLY A 821 19.66 -0.91 -3.33
CA GLY A 821 18.97 -0.70 -2.06
C GLY A 821 19.20 0.73 -1.56
N PHE A 822 19.14 0.95 -0.25
CA PHE A 822 19.39 2.27 0.34
C PHE A 822 20.89 2.50 0.55
N VAL A 823 21.57 3.01 -0.49
CA VAL A 823 23.04 3.20 -0.52
C VAL A 823 23.41 4.64 -0.90
N PRO A 824 24.59 5.17 -0.49
CA PRO A 824 25.00 6.55 -0.78
C PRO A 824 25.58 6.71 -2.20
N ARG A 825 25.04 5.97 -3.17
CA ARG A 825 25.46 5.95 -4.59
C ARG A 825 24.26 6.32 -5.46
N LEU A 826 24.48 7.17 -6.46
CA LEU A 826 23.42 7.54 -7.40
C LEU A 826 23.11 6.38 -8.37
N PRO A 827 21.88 6.30 -8.90
CA PRO A 827 21.52 5.37 -9.97
C PRO A 827 22.43 5.50 -11.20
N MET A 828 22.43 4.45 -12.03
CA MET A 828 23.23 4.36 -13.26
C MET A 828 24.74 4.56 -13.04
N LYS A 829 25.25 4.21 -11.85
CA LYS A 829 26.67 4.36 -11.45
C LYS A 829 27.18 5.81 -11.57
N LYS A 830 26.29 6.82 -11.49
CA LYS A 830 26.69 8.23 -11.59
C LYS A 830 27.51 8.66 -10.36
N SER A 831 28.56 9.44 -10.60
CA SER A 831 29.31 10.09 -9.53
C SER A 831 28.53 11.29 -8.98
N TRP A 832 28.69 11.54 -7.68
CA TRP A 832 28.29 12.82 -7.08
C TRP A 832 29.14 13.95 -7.67
N SER A 833 28.56 15.15 -7.77
CA SER A 833 29.31 16.37 -8.10
C SER A 833 30.35 16.67 -7.02
N GLU A 834 31.50 17.26 -7.40
CA GLU A 834 32.50 17.75 -6.46
C GLU A 834 31.96 18.91 -5.60
N ASP A 835 31.07 19.73 -6.18
CA ASP A 835 30.43 20.89 -5.55
C ASP A 835 29.04 20.56 -4.96
N ILE A 836 28.83 19.33 -4.47
CA ILE A 836 27.52 18.92 -3.93
C ILE A 836 27.14 19.73 -2.67
N ASP A 837 25.96 20.33 -2.67
CA ASP A 837 25.34 20.93 -1.48
C ASP A 837 24.27 20.00 -0.92
N LEU A 838 24.68 19.16 0.04
CA LEU A 838 23.81 18.17 0.62
C LEU A 838 22.65 18.77 1.45
N GLN A 839 22.82 19.98 2.01
CA GLN A 839 21.72 20.63 2.73
C GLN A 839 20.63 21.06 1.76
N LYS A 840 21.03 21.65 0.62
CA LYS A 840 20.11 22.01 -0.45
C LYS A 840 19.42 20.78 -1.05
N ASP A 841 20.17 19.71 -1.33
CA ASP A 841 19.63 18.47 -1.92
C ASP A 841 18.63 17.75 -0.99
N LEU A 842 18.72 17.98 0.33
CA LEU A 842 17.75 17.48 1.31
C LEU A 842 16.52 18.41 1.41
N ALA A 843 16.74 19.72 1.41
CA ALA A 843 15.70 20.73 1.57
C ALA A 843 14.79 20.85 0.34
N VAL A 844 15.34 20.72 -0.85
CA VAL A 844 14.60 20.79 -2.11
C VAL A 844 14.34 19.37 -2.63
N PRO A 845 13.08 18.90 -2.65
CA PRO A 845 12.77 17.57 -3.11
C PRO A 845 13.20 17.34 -4.56
N SER A 846 13.82 16.20 -4.83
CA SER A 846 14.24 15.79 -6.18
C SER A 846 14.21 14.27 -6.32
N ILE A 847 14.30 13.78 -7.55
CA ILE A 847 14.41 12.35 -7.85
C ILE A 847 15.62 11.66 -7.18
N ASN A 848 16.61 12.44 -6.71
CA ASN A 848 17.81 11.92 -6.07
C ASN A 848 17.77 11.98 -4.53
N ARG A 849 16.69 12.52 -3.94
CA ARG A 849 16.61 12.85 -2.51
C ARG A 849 16.88 11.65 -1.60
N ILE A 850 16.40 10.46 -1.96
CA ILE A 850 16.64 9.23 -1.18
C ILE A 850 18.14 8.89 -1.09
N TYR A 851 18.90 9.08 -2.16
CA TYR A 851 20.35 8.84 -2.15
C TYR A 851 21.10 9.95 -1.39
N SER A 852 20.56 11.17 -1.41
CA SER A 852 21.06 12.28 -0.57
C SER A 852 20.83 11.99 0.92
N LEU A 853 19.69 11.40 1.31
CA LEU A 853 19.45 10.91 2.68
C LEU A 853 20.47 9.85 3.08
N ALA A 854 20.72 8.86 2.22
CA ALA A 854 21.72 7.82 2.47
C ALA A 854 23.11 8.43 2.65
N LYS A 855 23.52 9.37 1.77
CA LYS A 855 24.80 10.09 1.87
C LYS A 855 24.92 10.91 3.16
N ALA A 856 23.84 11.57 3.58
CA ALA A 856 23.78 12.39 4.79
C ALA A 856 23.99 11.55 6.06
N LEU A 857 23.28 10.42 6.15
CA LEU A 857 23.41 9.48 7.27
C LEU A 857 24.80 8.84 7.31
N HIS A 858 25.36 8.44 6.16
CA HIS A 858 26.74 7.94 6.08
C HIS A 858 27.78 8.99 6.50
N SER A 859 27.51 10.27 6.24
CA SER A 859 28.39 11.39 6.63
C SER A 859 28.22 11.79 8.11
N GLY A 860 27.35 11.13 8.87
CA GLY A 860 27.12 11.41 10.28
C GLY A 860 26.16 12.56 10.57
N ILE A 861 25.41 13.06 9.58
CA ILE A 861 24.37 14.08 9.79
C ILE A 861 23.26 13.46 10.66
N SER A 862 22.79 14.21 11.66
CA SER A 862 21.81 13.68 12.61
C SER A 862 20.40 13.59 12.02
N VAL A 863 19.61 12.64 12.51
CA VAL A 863 18.18 12.50 12.16
C VAL A 863 17.40 13.81 12.40
N ASN A 864 17.73 14.56 13.45
CA ASN A 864 17.07 15.84 13.74
C ASN A 864 17.40 16.94 12.72
N GLU A 865 18.64 16.98 12.20
CA GLU A 865 19.02 17.93 11.16
C GLU A 865 18.34 17.57 9.83
N ILE A 866 18.33 16.29 9.47
CA ILE A 866 17.62 15.82 8.28
C ILE A 866 16.12 16.12 8.38
N TYR A 867 15.49 15.86 9.52
CA TYR A 867 14.08 16.19 9.77
C TYR A 867 13.79 17.69 9.56
N LYS A 868 14.65 18.59 10.04
CA LYS A 868 14.46 20.04 9.86
C LYS A 868 14.50 20.47 8.40
N LEU A 869 15.30 19.81 7.59
CA LEU A 869 15.44 20.12 6.16
C LEU A 869 14.33 19.46 5.34
N THR A 870 13.91 18.26 5.72
CA THR A 870 13.09 17.42 4.86
C THR A 870 11.63 17.34 5.27
N ALA A 871 11.35 17.56 6.56
CA ALA A 871 10.09 17.27 7.25
C ALA A 871 9.61 15.80 7.17
N ILE A 872 10.45 14.88 6.68
CA ILE A 872 10.20 13.43 6.73
C ILE A 872 10.18 12.98 8.19
N ASP A 873 9.14 12.29 8.64
CA ASP A 873 8.99 11.90 10.05
C ASP A 873 10.23 11.13 10.55
N LYS A 874 10.66 11.46 11.77
CA LYS A 874 11.88 10.91 12.37
C LYS A 874 11.85 9.39 12.48
N TRP A 875 10.68 8.77 12.61
CA TRP A 875 10.58 7.31 12.66
C TRP A 875 11.16 6.67 11.39
N PHE A 876 10.76 7.16 10.21
CA PHE A 876 11.32 6.68 8.94
C PHE A 876 12.83 6.94 8.86
N LEU A 877 13.28 8.12 9.28
CA LEU A 877 14.71 8.47 9.26
C LEU A 877 15.54 7.58 10.21
N TYR A 878 15.00 7.16 11.35
CA TYR A 878 15.66 6.19 12.23
C TYR A 878 15.76 4.80 11.59
N LYS A 879 14.73 4.36 10.88
CA LYS A 879 14.78 3.10 10.12
C LYS A 879 15.82 3.16 9.00
N LEU A 880 15.91 4.28 8.28
CA LEU A 880 16.98 4.51 7.28
C LEU A 880 18.37 4.51 7.92
N LYS A 881 18.53 5.14 9.10
CA LYS A 881 19.79 5.12 9.85
C LYS A 881 20.18 3.69 10.24
N ARG A 882 19.23 2.85 10.63
CA ARG A 882 19.47 1.43 10.96
C ARG A 882 20.04 0.65 9.78
N ILE A 883 19.56 0.91 8.56
CA ILE A 883 20.12 0.30 7.34
C ILE A 883 21.59 0.68 7.19
N VAL A 884 21.93 1.97 7.34
CA VAL A 884 23.32 2.45 7.28
C VAL A 884 24.19 1.81 8.37
N GLU A 885 23.66 1.71 9.60
CA GLU A 885 24.38 1.06 10.71
C GLU A 885 24.61 -0.44 10.46
N MET A 886 23.66 -1.13 9.84
CA MET A 886 23.81 -2.54 9.42
C MET A 886 24.88 -2.70 8.34
N GLU A 887 24.92 -1.83 7.32
CA GLU A 887 25.97 -1.84 6.29
C GLU A 887 27.37 -1.66 6.91
N ILE A 888 27.50 -0.71 7.84
CA ILE A 888 28.73 -0.46 8.59
C ILE A 888 29.13 -1.66 9.46
N GLU A 889 28.16 -2.32 10.10
CA GLU A 889 28.41 -3.52 10.91
C GLU A 889 28.86 -4.69 10.04
N LEU A 890 28.16 -4.98 8.93
CA LEU A 890 28.50 -6.04 7.99
C LEU A 890 29.93 -5.89 7.45
N SER A 891 30.35 -4.65 7.18
CA SER A 891 31.69 -4.33 6.65
C SER A 891 32.83 -4.64 7.64
N LYS A 892 32.53 -4.98 8.90
CA LYS A 892 33.53 -5.44 9.89
C LYS A 892 33.86 -6.93 9.78
N TYR A 893 33.08 -7.68 9.00
CA TYR A 893 33.21 -9.12 8.85
C TYR A 893 33.67 -9.51 7.45
N THR A 894 34.06 -10.77 7.31
CA THR A 894 34.39 -11.42 6.04
C THR A 894 33.47 -12.63 5.86
N SER A 895 33.48 -13.24 4.68
CA SER A 895 32.75 -14.48 4.40
C SER A 895 32.96 -15.60 5.43
N LYS A 896 34.12 -15.63 6.10
CA LYS A 896 34.46 -16.65 7.11
C LYS A 896 34.06 -16.27 8.54
N THR A 897 33.87 -14.98 8.82
CA THR A 897 33.71 -14.47 10.19
C THR A 897 32.31 -13.95 10.49
N ILE A 898 31.47 -13.73 9.47
CA ILE A 898 30.11 -13.24 9.65
C ILE A 898 29.24 -14.25 10.43
N PRO A 899 28.65 -13.84 11.58
CA PRO A 899 27.71 -14.68 12.33
C PRO A 899 26.41 -14.94 11.55
N ASP A 900 25.82 -16.13 11.71
CA ASP A 900 24.56 -16.51 11.04
C ASP A 900 23.40 -15.60 11.46
N GLU A 901 23.32 -15.23 12.74
CA GLU A 901 22.30 -14.31 13.26
C GLU A 901 22.41 -12.92 12.63
N LEU A 902 23.63 -12.41 12.42
CA LEU A 902 23.86 -11.12 11.75
C LEU A 902 23.49 -11.20 10.26
N PHE A 903 23.86 -12.29 9.59
CA PHE A 903 23.49 -12.52 8.20
C PHE A 903 21.97 -12.56 8.03
N LEU A 904 21.27 -13.36 8.86
CA LEU A 904 19.81 -13.44 8.85
C LEU A 904 19.19 -12.07 9.13
N LYS A 905 19.71 -11.33 10.11
CA LYS A 905 19.20 -10.00 10.44
C LYS A 905 19.37 -9.01 9.28
N ALA A 906 20.49 -9.05 8.56
CA ALA A 906 20.68 -8.24 7.36
C ALA A 906 19.64 -8.57 6.27
N LYS A 907 19.34 -9.86 6.04
CA LYS A 907 18.27 -10.26 5.11
C LYS A 907 16.89 -9.80 5.57
N GLN A 908 16.61 -9.90 6.87
CA GLN A 908 15.40 -9.37 7.52
C GLN A 908 15.27 -7.84 7.47
N ASP A 909 16.39 -7.12 7.30
CA ASP A 909 16.41 -5.68 7.08
C ASP A 909 16.43 -5.32 5.57
N GLY A 910 16.25 -6.31 4.68
CA GLY A 910 16.09 -6.10 3.24
C GLY A 910 17.36 -6.09 2.40
N PHE A 911 18.52 -6.45 2.97
CA PHE A 911 19.77 -6.48 2.22
C PHE A 911 19.77 -7.59 1.17
N SER A 912 20.11 -7.24 -0.07
CA SER A 912 20.36 -8.20 -1.14
C SER A 912 21.69 -8.94 -0.92
N ASP A 913 21.82 -10.12 -1.53
CA ASP A 913 23.06 -10.88 -1.55
C ASP A 913 24.19 -10.07 -2.20
N LYS A 914 23.86 -9.21 -3.17
CA LYS A 914 24.79 -8.25 -3.77
C LYS A 914 25.31 -7.21 -2.76
N GLN A 915 24.44 -6.60 -1.96
CA GLN A 915 24.87 -5.63 -0.93
C GLN A 915 25.73 -6.30 0.15
N ILE A 916 25.33 -7.48 0.63
CA ILE A 916 26.11 -8.23 1.63
C ILE A 916 27.47 -8.62 1.06
N GLY A 917 27.52 -9.13 -0.17
CA GLY A 917 28.75 -9.49 -0.87
C GLY A 917 29.73 -8.32 -0.98
N ASN A 918 29.23 -7.13 -1.33
CA ASN A 918 30.02 -5.91 -1.36
C ASN A 918 30.65 -5.57 0.01
N CYS A 919 29.96 -5.83 1.13
CA CYS A 919 30.48 -5.60 2.48
C CYS A 919 31.54 -6.64 2.90
N ILE A 920 31.35 -7.91 2.54
CA ILE A 920 32.19 -9.03 3.04
C ILE A 920 33.23 -9.54 2.04
N GLY A 921 33.32 -8.91 0.86
CA GLY A 921 34.32 -9.20 -0.18
C GLY A 921 33.99 -10.42 -1.05
N LEU A 922 32.71 -10.65 -1.35
CA LEU A 922 32.24 -11.72 -2.25
C LEU A 922 31.40 -11.14 -3.40
N ASN A 923 31.26 -11.89 -4.49
CA ASN A 923 30.25 -11.56 -5.50
C ASN A 923 28.85 -12.05 -5.10
N GLU A 924 27.82 -11.67 -5.87
CA GLU A 924 26.41 -11.98 -5.58
C GLU A 924 26.14 -13.49 -5.49
N LEU A 925 26.68 -14.30 -6.42
CA LEU A 925 26.45 -15.74 -6.45
C LEU A 925 27.18 -16.47 -5.32
N GLU A 926 28.43 -16.09 -5.03
CA GLU A 926 29.18 -16.61 -3.87
C GLU A 926 28.47 -16.28 -2.55
N THR A 927 27.88 -15.08 -2.45
CA THR A 927 27.11 -14.67 -1.27
C THR A 927 25.80 -15.45 -1.15
N ARG A 928 25.12 -15.71 -2.27
CA ARG A 928 23.94 -16.59 -2.32
C ARG A 928 24.31 -18.01 -1.87
N GLU A 929 25.40 -18.58 -2.35
CA GLU A 929 25.87 -19.90 -1.94
C GLU A 929 26.16 -19.95 -0.42
N LEU A 930 26.82 -18.92 0.12
CA LEU A 930 27.07 -18.80 1.56
C LEU A 930 25.76 -18.72 2.36
N ARG A 931 24.81 -17.91 1.91
CA ARG A 931 23.47 -17.79 2.51
C ARG A 931 22.76 -19.15 2.52
N MET A 932 22.86 -19.89 1.41
CA MET A 932 22.24 -21.19 1.23
C MET A 932 22.88 -22.27 2.12
N GLN A 933 24.21 -22.27 2.26
CA GLN A 933 24.93 -23.16 3.17
C GLN A 933 24.53 -22.95 4.64
N LYS A 934 24.16 -21.72 5.00
CA LYS A 934 23.64 -21.35 6.33
C LYS A 934 22.15 -21.66 6.51
N ASN A 935 21.48 -22.19 5.48
CA ASN A 935 20.03 -22.43 5.47
C ASN A 935 19.20 -21.16 5.75
N ILE A 936 19.67 -20.00 5.29
CA ILE A 936 18.97 -18.72 5.42
C ILE A 936 18.13 -18.50 4.15
N LEU A 937 16.87 -18.89 4.22
CA LEU A 937 15.92 -18.87 3.10
C LEU A 937 14.74 -17.95 3.40
N PRO A 938 14.25 -17.19 2.39
CA PRO A 938 13.01 -16.47 2.56
C PRO A 938 11.83 -17.46 2.66
N GLN A 939 10.78 -17.03 3.33
CA GLN A 939 9.52 -17.75 3.46
C GLN A 939 8.46 -17.11 2.57
N VAL A 940 7.66 -17.92 1.89
CA VAL A 940 6.53 -17.46 1.08
C VAL A 940 5.29 -17.29 1.96
N LYS A 941 4.71 -16.10 1.95
CA LYS A 941 3.51 -15.73 2.72
C LYS A 941 2.38 -15.31 1.78
N GLN A 942 1.14 -15.55 2.20
CA GLN A 942 -0.07 -15.14 1.49
C GLN A 942 -0.53 -13.74 1.92
N ILE A 943 -1.09 -13.01 0.96
CA ILE A 943 -1.90 -11.83 1.17
C ILE A 943 -3.36 -12.30 1.26
N ASP A 944 -3.90 -12.33 2.48
CA ASP A 944 -5.21 -12.93 2.77
C ASP A 944 -6.30 -11.91 3.16
N THR A 945 -5.99 -10.61 3.10
CA THR A 945 -6.84 -9.47 3.51
C THR A 945 -7.15 -9.36 5.02
N LEU A 946 -6.81 -10.38 5.84
CA LEU A 946 -7.37 -10.57 7.19
C LEU A 946 -6.31 -10.97 8.23
N ALA A 947 -5.03 -10.76 7.95
CA ALA A 947 -3.92 -11.10 8.84
C ALA A 947 -4.01 -12.53 9.43
N ALA A 948 -4.32 -13.50 8.56
CA ALA A 948 -4.54 -14.91 8.88
C ALA A 948 -5.75 -15.26 9.77
N GLU A 949 -6.63 -14.31 10.12
CA GLU A 949 -7.88 -14.58 10.85
C GLU A 949 -8.73 -15.63 10.13
N TYR A 950 -8.83 -15.53 8.80
CA TYR A 950 -9.43 -16.54 7.93
C TYR A 950 -8.38 -17.07 6.94
N PRO A 951 -8.42 -18.35 6.56
CA PRO A 951 -7.53 -18.88 5.53
C PRO A 951 -7.88 -18.31 4.15
N ALA A 952 -6.87 -17.96 3.36
CA ALA A 952 -7.04 -17.59 1.95
C ALA A 952 -7.18 -18.82 1.06
N ILE A 953 -8.05 -18.72 0.05
CA ILE A 953 -8.18 -19.71 -1.03
C ILE A 953 -7.39 -19.32 -2.29
N THR A 954 -6.88 -18.09 -2.34
CA THR A 954 -6.06 -17.57 -3.43
C THR A 954 -4.57 -17.67 -3.09
N ASN A 955 -3.72 -17.70 -4.12
CA ASN A 955 -2.27 -17.69 -3.98
C ASN A 955 -1.72 -16.34 -4.46
N TYR A 956 -2.08 -15.27 -3.73
CA TYR A 956 -1.44 -13.97 -3.87
C TYR A 956 -0.32 -13.86 -2.83
N LEU A 957 0.92 -13.77 -3.29
CA LEU A 957 2.10 -14.14 -2.51
C LEU A 957 3.17 -13.05 -2.50
N TYR A 958 3.96 -13.04 -1.43
CA TYR A 958 5.23 -12.34 -1.34
C TYR A 958 6.24 -13.18 -0.56
N SER A 959 7.53 -12.85 -0.65
CA SER A 959 8.60 -13.54 0.09
C SER A 959 9.11 -12.67 1.23
N THR A 960 9.47 -13.24 2.38
CA THR A 960 10.05 -12.48 3.50
C THR A 960 11.03 -13.31 4.31
N TYR A 961 12.07 -12.69 4.85
CA TYR A 961 12.97 -13.34 5.81
C TYR A 961 12.44 -13.33 7.25
N HIS A 962 11.27 -12.72 7.49
CA HIS A 962 10.54 -12.78 8.76
C HIS A 962 9.47 -13.87 8.75
N GLY A 963 9.92 -15.12 8.82
CA GLY A 963 9.02 -16.24 8.99
C GLY A 963 9.73 -17.53 9.37
N LEU A 964 8.96 -18.46 9.94
CA LEU A 964 9.43 -19.82 10.28
C LEU A 964 8.81 -20.90 9.37
N GLU A 965 7.80 -20.55 8.58
CA GLU A 965 7.11 -21.46 7.68
C GLU A 965 6.63 -20.76 6.40
N HIS A 966 6.37 -21.57 5.36
CA HIS A 966 5.61 -21.17 4.18
C HIS A 966 4.10 -21.29 4.42
N ASP A 967 3.30 -20.45 3.78
CA ASP A 967 1.83 -20.55 3.86
C ASP A 967 1.22 -21.59 2.91
N LEU A 968 1.99 -22.09 1.96
CA LEU A 968 1.53 -23.06 0.98
C LEU A 968 2.55 -24.18 0.71
N ASN A 969 2.08 -25.23 0.08
CA ASN A 969 2.89 -26.34 -0.42
C ASN A 969 3.40 -26.06 -1.85
N PHE A 970 4.48 -26.71 -2.28
CA PHE A 970 5.14 -26.47 -3.58
C PHE A 970 5.07 -27.68 -4.50
N ASN A 971 3.84 -28.09 -4.85
CA ASN A 971 3.59 -29.31 -5.64
C ASN A 971 3.14 -29.03 -7.08
N ASP A 972 2.92 -27.76 -7.46
CA ASP A 972 2.36 -27.40 -8.77
C ASP A 972 3.39 -27.48 -9.90
N HIS A 973 4.68 -27.24 -9.60
CA HIS A 973 5.79 -27.24 -10.57
C HIS A 973 5.47 -26.45 -11.85
N GLY A 974 4.89 -25.26 -11.67
CA GLY A 974 4.34 -24.44 -12.75
C GLY A 974 5.38 -23.91 -13.75
N VAL A 975 4.87 -23.33 -14.82
CA VAL A 975 5.66 -22.53 -15.76
C VAL A 975 5.70 -21.10 -15.24
N MET A 976 6.91 -20.58 -15.03
CA MET A 976 7.13 -19.22 -14.59
C MET A 976 6.98 -18.23 -15.76
N VAL A 977 6.29 -17.11 -15.54
CA VAL A 977 6.19 -15.98 -16.48
C VAL A 977 6.64 -14.72 -15.77
N LEU A 978 7.68 -14.09 -16.29
CA LEU A 978 8.21 -12.83 -15.74
C LEU A 978 7.51 -11.64 -16.39
N GLY A 979 7.00 -10.72 -15.56
CA GLY A 979 6.39 -9.47 -16.01
C GLY A 979 7.41 -8.39 -16.39
N CYS A 980 6.93 -7.17 -16.57
CA CYS A 980 7.72 -6.06 -17.12
C CYS A 980 8.46 -5.18 -16.09
N GLY A 981 8.09 -5.25 -14.81
CA GLY A 981 8.53 -4.25 -13.83
C GLY A 981 7.82 -2.89 -14.05
N PRO A 982 8.32 -1.78 -13.46
CA PRO A 982 7.67 -0.48 -13.56
C PRO A 982 7.61 0.01 -15.00
N TYR A 983 6.48 0.62 -15.35
CA TYR A 983 6.41 1.37 -16.60
C TYR A 983 7.40 2.53 -16.62
N HIS A 984 7.95 2.77 -17.79
CA HIS A 984 8.88 3.84 -18.09
C HIS A 984 8.92 4.09 -19.61
N ILE A 985 9.60 5.13 -20.06
CA ILE A 985 9.61 5.53 -21.47
C ILE A 985 10.23 4.40 -22.31
N GLY A 986 9.43 3.88 -23.25
CA GLY A 986 9.76 2.74 -24.11
C GLY A 986 9.49 1.35 -23.51
N SER A 987 8.84 1.29 -22.33
CA SER A 987 8.33 0.05 -21.75
C SER A 987 7.04 0.31 -20.97
N SER A 988 5.90 0.11 -21.63
CA SER A 988 4.57 0.42 -21.10
C SER A 988 3.63 -0.81 -21.14
N VAL A 989 2.32 -0.58 -21.23
CA VAL A 989 1.25 -1.59 -21.08
C VAL A 989 1.27 -2.71 -22.13
N GLU A 990 1.90 -2.50 -23.28
CA GLU A 990 2.16 -3.52 -24.31
C GLU A 990 2.76 -4.82 -23.74
N PHE A 991 3.66 -4.71 -22.76
CA PHE A 991 4.34 -5.84 -22.16
C PHE A 991 3.47 -6.52 -21.10
N ASP A 992 2.54 -5.79 -20.49
CA ASP A 992 1.49 -6.39 -19.67
C ASP A 992 0.52 -7.19 -20.55
N TRP A 993 0.14 -6.67 -21.73
CA TRP A 993 -0.66 -7.41 -22.72
C TRP A 993 0.01 -8.70 -23.17
N CYS A 994 1.32 -8.66 -23.43
CA CYS A 994 2.11 -9.81 -23.80
C CYS A 994 2.19 -10.86 -22.66
N ALA A 995 2.44 -10.41 -21.43
CA ALA A 995 2.45 -11.28 -20.25
C ALA A 995 1.09 -11.94 -20.01
N VAL A 996 -0.01 -11.17 -19.99
CA VAL A 996 -1.37 -11.68 -19.77
C VAL A 996 -1.78 -12.67 -20.86
N SER A 997 -1.46 -12.38 -22.13
CA SER A 997 -1.74 -13.31 -23.23
C SER A 997 -1.00 -14.64 -23.09
N SER A 998 0.26 -14.60 -22.64
CA SER A 998 1.04 -15.81 -22.33
C SER A 998 0.44 -16.60 -21.17
N ILE A 999 0.08 -15.93 -20.07
CA ILE A 999 -0.54 -16.54 -18.89
C ILE A 999 -1.86 -17.22 -19.26
N ARG A 1000 -2.76 -16.51 -19.97
CA ARG A 1000 -4.04 -17.06 -20.43
C ARG A 1000 -3.87 -18.25 -21.38
N THR A 1001 -2.86 -18.20 -22.25
CA THR A 1001 -2.52 -19.32 -23.14
C THR A 1001 -2.09 -20.55 -22.33
N LEU A 1002 -1.20 -20.39 -21.35
CA LEU A 1002 -0.76 -21.48 -20.48
C LEU A 1002 -1.93 -22.10 -19.71
N ARG A 1003 -2.81 -21.26 -19.15
CA ARG A 1003 -4.02 -21.70 -18.46
C ARG A 1003 -4.97 -22.47 -19.38
N HIS A 1004 -5.20 -21.99 -20.61
CA HIS A 1004 -6.00 -22.69 -21.60
C HIS A 1004 -5.40 -24.07 -21.96
N LEU A 1005 -4.06 -24.17 -21.96
CA LEU A 1005 -3.33 -25.43 -22.12
C LEU A 1005 -3.26 -26.27 -20.83
N GLN A 1006 -4.01 -25.89 -19.79
CA GLN A 1006 -4.04 -26.55 -18.48
C GLN A 1006 -2.66 -26.68 -17.82
N LYS A 1007 -1.78 -25.71 -18.06
CA LYS A 1007 -0.48 -25.59 -17.38
C LYS A 1007 -0.63 -24.71 -16.15
N LYS A 1008 -0.05 -25.16 -15.04
CA LYS A 1008 0.09 -24.34 -13.84
C LYS A 1008 1.03 -23.17 -14.11
N THR A 1009 0.68 -22.00 -13.56
CA THR A 1009 1.34 -20.73 -13.83
C THR A 1009 1.89 -20.09 -12.56
N VAL A 1010 3.14 -19.64 -12.63
CA VAL A 1010 3.79 -18.83 -11.57
C VAL A 1010 4.14 -17.48 -12.18
N VAL A 1011 3.52 -16.41 -11.73
CA VAL A 1011 3.75 -15.05 -12.24
C VAL A 1011 4.59 -14.29 -11.24
N VAL A 1012 5.61 -13.58 -11.72
CA VAL A 1012 6.43 -12.67 -10.91
C VAL A 1012 6.43 -11.30 -11.56
N ASN A 1013 5.94 -10.29 -10.86
CA ASN A 1013 5.96 -8.88 -11.29
C ASN A 1013 5.82 -7.97 -10.06
N HIS A 1014 6.15 -6.68 -10.20
CA HIS A 1014 6.07 -5.72 -9.09
C HIS A 1014 5.51 -4.35 -9.48
N ASN A 1015 4.81 -4.27 -10.62
CA ASN A 1015 4.11 -3.07 -11.05
C ASN A 1015 2.64 -3.13 -10.60
N PRO A 1016 2.19 -2.27 -9.68
CA PRO A 1016 0.82 -2.33 -9.15
C PRO A 1016 -0.25 -1.90 -10.15
N GLU A 1017 0.13 -1.25 -11.26
CA GLU A 1017 -0.77 -0.76 -12.30
C GLU A 1017 -1.20 -1.87 -13.29
N THR A 1018 -0.70 -3.11 -13.14
CA THR A 1018 -0.84 -4.16 -14.16
C THR A 1018 -2.00 -5.12 -13.93
N VAL A 1019 -2.53 -5.65 -15.04
CA VAL A 1019 -3.47 -6.78 -15.05
C VAL A 1019 -2.72 -8.10 -14.83
N SER A 1020 -1.45 -8.24 -15.23
CA SER A 1020 -0.66 -9.44 -14.91
C SER A 1020 -0.46 -9.68 -13.42
N THR A 1021 -0.52 -8.63 -12.58
CA THR A 1021 -0.50 -8.74 -11.11
C THR A 1021 -1.89 -8.91 -10.50
N ASP A 1022 -2.84 -9.42 -11.27
CA ASP A 1022 -4.15 -9.84 -10.78
C ASP A 1022 -4.11 -11.34 -10.45
N PHE A 1023 -4.33 -11.69 -9.18
CA PHE A 1023 -4.25 -13.08 -8.73
C PHE A 1023 -5.29 -13.99 -9.43
N ASP A 1024 -6.35 -13.42 -10.02
CA ASP A 1024 -7.32 -14.20 -10.79
C ASP A 1024 -6.75 -14.68 -12.13
N GLU A 1025 -5.69 -14.06 -12.68
CA GLU A 1025 -5.13 -14.41 -13.98
C GLU A 1025 -4.20 -15.63 -13.95
N CYS A 1026 -3.64 -15.99 -12.79
CA CYS A 1026 -2.67 -17.09 -12.65
C CYS A 1026 -2.97 -18.03 -11.46
N ASP A 1027 -2.20 -19.12 -11.32
CA ASP A 1027 -2.34 -20.07 -10.20
C ASP A 1027 -1.55 -19.62 -8.96
N ARG A 1028 -0.40 -18.96 -9.17
CA ARG A 1028 0.47 -18.37 -8.14
C ARG A 1028 0.97 -17.02 -8.60
N LEU A 1029 0.61 -15.95 -7.89
CA LEU A 1029 1.09 -14.61 -8.15
C LEU A 1029 2.08 -14.20 -7.07
N TYR A 1030 3.33 -13.95 -7.44
CA TYR A 1030 4.34 -13.35 -6.58
C TYR A 1030 4.48 -11.86 -6.91
N PHE A 1031 4.07 -11.01 -5.97
CA PHE A 1031 4.34 -9.56 -6.06
C PHE A 1031 5.77 -9.29 -5.56
N GLU A 1032 6.75 -9.51 -6.42
CA GLU A 1032 8.16 -9.65 -6.03
C GLU A 1032 9.18 -9.09 -7.01
N GLU A 1033 10.41 -8.92 -6.52
CA GLU A 1033 11.52 -8.34 -7.27
C GLU A 1033 11.86 -9.17 -8.52
N LEU A 1034 12.05 -8.49 -9.66
CA LEU A 1034 12.61 -9.10 -10.88
C LEU A 1034 14.14 -9.05 -10.85
N SER A 1035 14.73 -9.60 -9.78
CA SER A 1035 16.18 -9.73 -9.60
C SER A 1035 16.63 -11.17 -9.76
N LEU A 1036 17.91 -11.39 -10.09
CA LEU A 1036 18.48 -12.74 -10.17
C LEU A 1036 18.27 -13.50 -8.86
N GLU A 1037 18.61 -12.88 -7.72
CA GLU A 1037 18.41 -13.46 -6.38
C GLU A 1037 16.98 -13.96 -6.16
N ARG A 1038 15.98 -13.08 -6.34
CA ARG A 1038 14.59 -13.39 -5.97
C ARG A 1038 13.92 -14.34 -6.95
N ILE A 1039 14.22 -14.22 -8.25
CA ILE A 1039 13.71 -15.17 -9.26
C ILE A 1039 14.26 -16.56 -8.99
N LEU A 1040 15.55 -16.69 -8.62
CA LEU A 1040 16.11 -17.99 -8.23
C LEU A 1040 15.47 -18.54 -6.97
N ASP A 1041 15.24 -17.71 -5.94
CA ASP A 1041 14.53 -18.13 -4.72
C ASP A 1041 13.15 -18.73 -5.06
N ILE A 1042 12.34 -18.05 -5.87
CA ILE A 1042 10.99 -18.50 -6.24
C ILE A 1042 11.05 -19.74 -7.15
N TYR A 1043 11.86 -19.70 -8.20
CA TYR A 1043 11.95 -20.79 -9.19
C TYR A 1043 12.35 -22.11 -8.54
N GLN A 1044 13.34 -22.06 -7.64
CA GLN A 1044 13.84 -23.24 -6.94
C GLN A 1044 12.85 -23.73 -5.89
N GLN A 1045 12.23 -22.82 -5.13
CA GLN A 1045 11.22 -23.17 -4.12
C GLN A 1045 9.98 -23.82 -4.74
N GLU A 1046 9.50 -23.31 -5.88
CA GLU A 1046 8.36 -23.87 -6.63
C GLU A 1046 8.68 -25.17 -7.37
N GLY A 1047 9.97 -25.44 -7.62
CA GLY A 1047 10.39 -26.49 -8.54
C GLY A 1047 9.80 -26.28 -9.94
N CYS A 1048 9.85 -25.05 -10.46
CA CYS A 1048 9.27 -24.69 -11.75
C CYS A 1048 9.83 -25.54 -12.89
N THR A 1049 8.98 -25.89 -13.86
CA THR A 1049 9.38 -26.70 -15.02
C THR A 1049 10.07 -25.90 -16.12
N GLY A 1050 9.86 -24.59 -16.14
CA GLY A 1050 10.56 -23.66 -17.03
C GLY A 1050 10.13 -22.22 -16.79
N SER A 1051 10.84 -21.28 -17.40
CA SER A 1051 10.58 -19.84 -17.30
C SER A 1051 10.48 -19.18 -18.67
N ILE A 1052 9.44 -18.38 -18.85
CA ILE A 1052 9.23 -17.52 -20.02
C ILE A 1052 9.71 -16.12 -19.67
N ILE A 1053 10.71 -15.64 -20.40
CA ILE A 1053 11.37 -14.34 -20.21
C ILE A 1053 11.13 -13.36 -21.37
N SER A 1054 10.53 -13.83 -22.46
CA SER A 1054 10.48 -13.13 -23.76
C SER A 1054 9.25 -12.24 -23.95
N VAL A 1055 8.40 -12.09 -22.93
CA VAL A 1055 7.11 -11.38 -23.02
C VAL A 1055 7.00 -10.17 -22.09
N GLY A 1056 8.01 -9.91 -21.25
CA GLY A 1056 8.02 -8.83 -20.26
C GLY A 1056 9.01 -7.71 -20.57
N GLY A 1057 9.34 -7.46 -21.85
CA GLY A 1057 10.30 -6.43 -22.23
C GLY A 1057 11.74 -6.74 -21.83
N GLN A 1058 12.53 -5.72 -21.49
CA GLN A 1058 13.99 -5.85 -21.36
C GLN A 1058 14.46 -6.45 -20.02
N ILE A 1059 13.77 -6.14 -18.91
CA ILE A 1059 14.15 -6.61 -17.57
C ILE A 1059 14.31 -8.13 -17.51
N PRO A 1060 13.29 -8.94 -17.87
CA PRO A 1060 13.44 -10.39 -17.87
C PRO A 1060 14.40 -10.90 -18.96
N ASN A 1061 14.50 -10.23 -20.12
CA ASN A 1061 15.38 -10.67 -21.20
C ASN A 1061 16.87 -10.56 -20.81
N ASN A 1062 17.24 -9.49 -20.10
CA ASN A 1062 18.60 -9.30 -19.57
C ASN A 1062 19.01 -10.40 -18.56
N LEU A 1063 18.04 -11.07 -17.95
CA LEU A 1063 18.27 -12.17 -17.01
C LEU A 1063 18.42 -13.54 -17.68
N ALA A 1064 18.26 -13.64 -19.02
CA ALA A 1064 18.32 -14.91 -19.75
C ALA A 1064 19.59 -15.72 -19.45
N VAL A 1065 20.76 -15.11 -19.65
CA VAL A 1065 22.06 -15.76 -19.47
C VAL A 1065 22.36 -16.01 -17.98
N PRO A 1066 22.19 -15.03 -17.06
CA PRO A 1066 22.37 -15.27 -15.63
C PRO A 1066 21.51 -16.43 -15.08
N LEU A 1067 20.22 -16.48 -15.44
CA LEU A 1067 19.30 -17.53 -14.99
C LEU A 1067 19.69 -18.90 -15.55
N SER A 1068 20.02 -18.97 -16.85
CA SER A 1068 20.44 -20.23 -17.48
C SER A 1068 21.71 -20.80 -16.87
N LYS A 1069 22.70 -19.95 -16.55
CA LYS A 1069 23.93 -20.36 -15.84
C LYS A 1069 23.64 -20.92 -14.44
N CYS A 1070 22.54 -20.50 -13.82
CA CYS A 1070 22.09 -20.97 -12.50
C CYS A 1070 21.12 -22.16 -12.57
N GLY A 1071 20.97 -22.80 -13.75
CA GLY A 1071 20.17 -24.02 -13.92
C GLY A 1071 18.67 -23.79 -14.17
N VAL A 1072 18.25 -22.55 -14.44
CA VAL A 1072 16.86 -22.26 -14.84
C VAL A 1072 16.62 -22.73 -16.28
N ASN A 1073 15.54 -23.49 -16.48
CA ASN A 1073 15.13 -23.94 -17.82
C ASN A 1073 14.38 -22.81 -18.54
N ILE A 1074 15.10 -22.05 -19.37
CA ILE A 1074 14.50 -20.99 -20.19
C ILE A 1074 13.75 -21.59 -21.36
N LEU A 1075 12.46 -21.25 -21.48
CA LEU A 1075 11.60 -21.74 -22.56
C LEU A 1075 11.69 -20.81 -23.78
N GLY A 1076 11.82 -21.41 -24.96
CA GLY A 1076 11.87 -20.71 -26.24
C GLY A 1076 13.28 -20.59 -26.80
N THR A 1077 13.64 -19.41 -27.33
CA THR A 1077 14.96 -19.15 -27.90
C THR A 1077 16.05 -19.32 -26.84
N ASN A 1078 17.11 -20.03 -27.19
CA ASN A 1078 18.21 -20.32 -26.27
C ASN A 1078 18.88 -19.01 -25.79
N PRO A 1079 19.13 -18.82 -24.48
CA PRO A 1079 19.79 -17.63 -23.93
C PRO A 1079 21.13 -17.25 -24.60
N ILE A 1080 21.88 -18.24 -25.08
CA ILE A 1080 23.13 -17.98 -25.83
C ILE A 1080 22.83 -17.27 -27.15
N GLN A 1081 21.72 -17.60 -27.82
CA GLN A 1081 21.32 -16.94 -29.05
C GLN A 1081 20.82 -15.51 -28.79
N ILE A 1082 20.15 -15.28 -27.64
CA ILE A 1082 19.78 -13.94 -27.16
C ILE A 1082 21.03 -13.07 -27.00
N ASP A 1083 22.03 -13.57 -26.25
CA ASP A 1083 23.32 -12.90 -26.05
C ASP A 1083 24.03 -12.59 -27.37
N ARG A 1084 24.08 -13.57 -28.29
CA ARG A 1084 24.69 -13.39 -29.62
C ARG A 1084 23.97 -12.35 -30.49
N ALA A 1085 22.67 -12.15 -30.31
CA ALA A 1085 21.89 -11.19 -31.08
C ALA A 1085 21.92 -9.78 -30.47
N GLU A 1086 22.00 -9.68 -29.14
CA GLU A 1086 22.13 -8.40 -28.43
C GLU A 1086 23.58 -7.85 -28.45
N ASP A 1087 24.59 -8.72 -28.56
CA ASP A 1087 25.96 -8.29 -28.83
C ASP A 1087 26.09 -7.77 -30.27
N ARG A 1088 26.28 -6.46 -30.42
CA ARG A 1088 26.36 -5.80 -31.72
C ARG A 1088 27.48 -6.33 -32.61
N SER A 1089 28.63 -6.69 -32.05
CA SER A 1089 29.77 -7.18 -32.84
C SER A 1089 29.46 -8.56 -33.41
N VAL A 1090 28.93 -9.44 -32.57
CA VAL A 1090 28.52 -10.79 -32.99
C VAL A 1090 27.37 -10.73 -33.99
N PHE A 1091 26.33 -9.93 -33.70
CA PHE A 1091 25.18 -9.77 -34.57
C PHE A 1091 25.58 -9.26 -35.95
N SER A 1092 26.43 -8.23 -36.02
CA SER A 1092 26.94 -7.71 -37.29
C SER A 1092 27.69 -8.76 -38.10
N ALA A 1093 28.61 -9.51 -37.47
CA ALA A 1093 29.37 -10.53 -38.16
C ALA A 1093 28.46 -11.63 -38.76
N VAL A 1094 27.38 -11.97 -38.04
CA VAL A 1094 26.35 -12.88 -38.55
C VAL A 1094 25.61 -12.28 -39.75
N LEU A 1095 25.26 -11.00 -39.73
CA LEU A 1095 24.63 -10.34 -40.87
C LEU A 1095 25.52 -10.35 -42.12
N ASP A 1096 26.83 -10.12 -41.95
CA ASP A 1096 27.81 -10.15 -43.03
C ASP A 1096 27.91 -11.57 -43.64
N GLU A 1097 27.99 -12.61 -42.80
CA GLU A 1097 27.97 -14.02 -43.25
C GLU A 1097 26.70 -14.36 -44.03
N LEU A 1098 25.55 -13.85 -43.58
CA LEU A 1098 24.26 -14.05 -44.22
C LEU A 1098 24.06 -13.21 -45.49
N ASN A 1099 25.03 -12.35 -45.84
CA ASN A 1099 24.92 -11.35 -46.91
C ASN A 1099 23.66 -10.49 -46.74
N ILE A 1100 23.46 -9.95 -45.53
CA ILE A 1100 22.39 -9.02 -45.19
C ILE A 1100 23.03 -7.66 -44.93
N ASN A 1101 22.60 -6.63 -45.65
CA ASN A 1101 23.15 -5.30 -45.47
C ASN A 1101 22.76 -4.72 -44.10
N GLN A 1102 23.63 -3.89 -43.57
CA GLN A 1102 23.46 -3.09 -42.35
C GLN A 1102 24.13 -1.73 -42.55
N ALA A 1103 23.75 -0.72 -41.77
CA ALA A 1103 24.43 0.57 -41.83
C ALA A 1103 25.90 0.42 -41.37
N PRO A 1104 26.87 1.06 -42.05
CA PRO A 1104 28.26 1.03 -41.61
C PRO A 1104 28.38 1.43 -40.14
N TRP A 1105 29.13 0.66 -39.34
CA TRP A 1105 29.29 0.93 -37.92
C TRP A 1105 30.68 0.52 -37.42
N THR A 1106 31.07 1.01 -36.25
CA THR A 1106 32.26 0.57 -35.51
C THR A 1106 32.03 0.71 -34.00
N ALA A 1107 32.73 -0.10 -33.21
CA ALA A 1107 32.85 0.11 -31.77
C ALA A 1107 34.15 0.85 -31.50
N VAL A 1108 34.08 1.95 -30.74
CA VAL A 1108 35.24 2.80 -30.45
C VAL A 1108 35.47 2.89 -28.96
N ASN A 1109 36.75 2.88 -28.59
CA ASN A 1109 37.22 3.11 -27.23
C ASN A 1109 37.92 4.47 -27.08
N THR A 1110 38.35 5.06 -28.19
CA THR A 1110 39.07 6.33 -28.21
C THR A 1110 38.34 7.35 -29.07
N LEU A 1111 38.55 8.62 -28.76
CA LEU A 1111 38.01 9.72 -29.55
C LEU A 1111 38.59 9.74 -30.97
N ASP A 1112 39.87 9.39 -31.14
CA ASP A 1112 40.53 9.40 -32.44
C ASP A 1112 39.92 8.35 -33.38
N ASP A 1113 39.61 7.15 -32.88
CA ASP A 1113 38.93 6.11 -33.66
C ASP A 1113 37.53 6.57 -34.11
N ALA A 1114 36.83 7.31 -33.25
CA ALA A 1114 35.51 7.85 -33.54
C ALA A 1114 35.51 8.90 -34.65
N LEU A 1115 36.45 9.84 -34.58
CA LEU A 1115 36.62 10.90 -35.58
C LEU A 1115 37.05 10.29 -36.92
N SER A 1116 38.02 9.37 -36.90
CA SER A 1116 38.48 8.68 -38.11
C SER A 1116 37.36 7.91 -38.81
N PHE A 1117 36.49 7.24 -38.04
CA PHE A 1117 35.31 6.59 -38.61
C PHE A 1117 34.34 7.61 -39.22
N GLY A 1118 34.03 8.70 -38.51
CA GLY A 1118 33.14 9.77 -38.99
C GLY A 1118 33.60 10.39 -40.32
N GLU A 1119 34.91 10.61 -40.49
CA GLU A 1119 35.51 11.04 -41.76
C GLU A 1119 35.35 10.00 -42.88
N THR A 1120 35.51 8.72 -42.54
CA THR A 1120 35.48 7.61 -43.50
C THR A 1120 34.07 7.37 -44.05
N VAL A 1121 33.05 7.38 -43.19
CA VAL A 1121 31.66 7.10 -43.61
C VAL A 1121 30.84 8.35 -43.93
N GLY A 1122 31.34 9.52 -43.54
CA GLY A 1122 30.68 10.81 -43.67
C GLY A 1122 29.61 11.07 -42.60
N TYR A 1123 29.50 12.32 -42.18
CA TYR A 1123 28.45 12.78 -41.26
C TYR A 1123 27.06 12.86 -41.95
N PRO A 1124 25.95 12.84 -41.20
CA PRO A 1124 25.86 12.61 -39.75
C PRO A 1124 26.12 11.15 -39.34
N CYS A 1125 26.48 10.95 -38.06
CA CYS A 1125 26.74 9.66 -37.42
C CYS A 1125 25.96 9.55 -36.10
N LEU A 1126 25.39 8.39 -35.83
CA LEU A 1126 24.64 8.05 -34.63
C LEU A 1126 25.56 7.40 -33.60
N LEU A 1127 25.57 7.91 -32.37
CA LEU A 1127 26.29 7.34 -31.24
C LEU A 1127 25.31 6.62 -30.32
N ARG A 1128 25.69 5.44 -29.82
CA ARG A 1128 24.89 4.67 -28.86
C ARG A 1128 25.76 3.87 -27.88
N PRO A 1129 25.40 3.79 -26.60
CA PRO A 1129 25.97 2.80 -25.69
C PRO A 1129 25.52 1.37 -26.08
N SER A 1130 26.34 0.36 -25.80
CA SER A 1130 25.96 -1.06 -26.00
C SER A 1130 25.00 -1.53 -24.88
N TYR A 1131 24.13 -2.52 -25.17
CA TYR A 1131 23.16 -3.13 -24.23
C TYR A 1131 22.09 -2.18 -23.64
N VAL A 1132 21.66 -1.16 -24.38
CA VAL A 1132 20.67 -0.17 -23.93
C VAL A 1132 19.43 -0.16 -24.84
N LEU A 1133 18.24 -0.07 -24.24
CA LEU A 1133 16.96 0.10 -24.94
C LEU A 1133 16.55 1.58 -25.02
N SER A 1134 15.65 1.87 -25.97
CA SER A 1134 14.83 3.08 -26.01
C SER A 1134 15.61 4.36 -26.29
N GLY A 1135 16.79 4.29 -26.90
CA GLY A 1135 17.55 5.49 -27.24
C GLY A 1135 18.17 6.25 -26.07
N SER A 1136 18.26 5.67 -24.87
CA SER A 1136 18.93 6.32 -23.73
C SER A 1136 20.38 6.67 -24.10
N ALA A 1137 20.70 7.97 -24.13
CA ALA A 1137 21.99 8.53 -24.56
C ALA A 1137 22.36 8.29 -26.04
N MET A 1138 21.37 8.05 -26.91
CA MET A 1138 21.57 8.05 -28.36
C MET A 1138 21.57 9.47 -28.92
N ASN A 1139 22.63 9.85 -29.62
CA ASN A 1139 22.79 11.19 -30.18
C ASN A 1139 23.25 11.13 -31.63
N VAL A 1140 22.76 12.05 -32.46
CA VAL A 1140 23.23 12.22 -33.84
C VAL A 1140 24.25 13.36 -33.86
N ALA A 1141 25.50 13.03 -34.18
CA ALA A 1141 26.55 14.01 -34.42
C ALA A 1141 26.57 14.40 -35.90
N HIS A 1142 26.43 15.69 -36.19
CA HIS A 1142 26.51 16.24 -37.55
C HIS A 1142 27.92 16.69 -37.94
N GLY A 1143 28.88 16.64 -37.01
CA GLY A 1143 30.29 16.94 -37.24
C GLY A 1143 31.18 16.54 -36.07
N GLU A 1144 32.48 16.84 -36.20
CA GLU A 1144 33.51 16.46 -35.22
C GLU A 1144 33.29 17.04 -33.82
N GLU A 1145 32.89 18.30 -33.72
CA GLU A 1145 32.72 18.97 -32.42
C GLU A 1145 31.57 18.34 -31.61
N GLU A 1146 30.48 17.98 -32.28
CA GLU A 1146 29.37 17.26 -31.64
C GLU A 1146 29.77 15.84 -31.26
N MET A 1147 30.53 15.15 -32.12
CA MET A 1147 31.09 13.82 -31.85
C MET A 1147 31.93 13.83 -30.56
N LYS A 1148 32.84 14.82 -30.41
CA LYS A 1148 33.67 15.00 -29.20
C LYS A 1148 32.82 15.18 -27.94
N ARG A 1149 31.81 16.05 -28.00
CA ARG A 1149 30.91 16.32 -26.87
C ARG A 1149 30.13 15.08 -26.47
N PHE A 1150 29.48 14.42 -27.43
CA PHE A 1150 28.63 13.26 -27.16
C PHE A 1150 29.42 12.03 -26.71
N LEU A 1151 30.65 11.82 -27.18
CA LEU A 1151 31.52 10.75 -26.67
C LEU A 1151 31.93 10.99 -25.21
N ALA A 1152 32.26 12.22 -24.84
CA ALA A 1152 32.58 12.56 -23.46
C ALA A 1152 31.37 12.34 -22.52
N GLU A 1153 30.15 12.56 -23.01
CA GLU A 1153 28.91 12.25 -22.30
C GLU A 1153 28.64 10.74 -22.24
N ALA A 1154 28.75 10.02 -23.35
CA ALA A 1154 28.49 8.58 -23.43
C ALA A 1154 29.48 7.74 -22.61
N ALA A 1155 30.76 8.13 -22.58
CA ALA A 1155 31.79 7.49 -21.75
C ALA A 1155 31.52 7.62 -20.23
N ARG A 1156 30.72 8.61 -19.82
CA ARG A 1156 30.26 8.73 -18.42
C ARG A 1156 29.10 7.79 -18.09
N VAL A 1157 28.35 7.34 -19.10
CA VAL A 1157 27.16 6.48 -18.96
C VAL A 1157 27.53 5.00 -18.99
N SER A 1158 28.53 4.61 -19.80
CA SER A 1158 29.04 3.24 -19.88
C SER A 1158 30.55 3.22 -19.73
N GLN A 1159 31.05 2.89 -18.54
CA GLN A 1159 32.48 2.68 -18.28
C GLN A 1159 32.96 1.27 -18.65
N GLU A 1160 32.05 0.29 -18.72
CA GLU A 1160 32.38 -1.13 -18.94
C GLU A 1160 32.29 -1.55 -20.42
N TYR A 1161 31.50 -0.86 -21.25
CA TYR A 1161 31.27 -1.24 -22.65
C TYR A 1161 31.62 -0.12 -23.64
N PRO A 1162 32.16 -0.47 -24.83
CA PRO A 1162 32.51 0.48 -25.88
C PRO A 1162 31.29 1.25 -26.41
N VAL A 1163 31.52 2.49 -26.86
CA VAL A 1163 30.52 3.29 -27.57
C VAL A 1163 30.46 2.82 -29.02
N VAL A 1164 29.25 2.60 -29.52
CA VAL A 1164 29.01 2.18 -30.91
C VAL A 1164 28.65 3.41 -31.74
N ILE A 1165 29.34 3.60 -32.86
CA ILE A 1165 29.06 4.67 -33.82
C ILE A 1165 28.56 4.02 -35.11
N THR A 1166 27.45 4.51 -35.65
CA THR A 1166 26.81 4.01 -36.87
C THR A 1166 26.57 5.17 -37.83
N LYS A 1167 26.76 4.96 -39.14
CA LYS A 1167 26.41 5.95 -40.17
C LYS A 1167 24.90 6.22 -40.11
N PHE A 1168 24.51 7.48 -39.97
CA PHE A 1168 23.11 7.89 -40.03
C PHE A 1168 22.70 8.07 -41.49
N ILE A 1169 21.69 7.33 -41.95
CA ILE A 1169 21.24 7.34 -43.34
C ILE A 1169 20.04 8.29 -43.47
N GLU A 1170 20.27 9.48 -44.02
CA GLU A 1170 19.23 10.50 -44.18
C GLU A 1170 18.20 10.11 -45.25
N GLY A 1171 16.92 10.46 -45.01
CA GLY A 1171 15.81 10.24 -45.94
C GLY A 1171 15.54 8.76 -46.23
N ALA A 1172 15.79 7.89 -45.25
CA ALA A 1172 15.41 6.49 -45.29
C ALA A 1172 14.08 6.31 -44.55
N ARG A 1173 13.23 5.41 -45.04
CA ARG A 1173 12.05 4.94 -44.31
C ARG A 1173 12.49 3.93 -43.26
N GLU A 1174 11.73 3.82 -42.17
CA GLU A 1174 11.93 2.77 -41.17
C GLU A 1174 10.79 1.75 -41.23
N VAL A 1175 11.15 0.48 -41.13
CA VAL A 1175 10.24 -0.66 -41.23
C VAL A 1175 10.49 -1.59 -40.06
N GLU A 1176 9.43 -1.98 -39.35
CA GLU A 1176 9.52 -3.02 -38.32
C GLU A 1176 8.91 -4.33 -38.82
N VAL A 1177 9.53 -5.44 -38.39
CA VAL A 1177 9.02 -6.79 -38.62
C VAL A 1177 8.87 -7.49 -37.29
N ASP A 1178 7.62 -7.60 -36.85
CA ASP A 1178 7.26 -8.42 -35.70
C ASP A 1178 6.98 -9.84 -36.16
N ALA A 1179 7.64 -10.82 -35.57
CA ALA A 1179 7.57 -12.19 -36.03
C ALA A 1179 7.62 -13.21 -34.90
N VAL A 1180 7.07 -14.39 -35.20
CA VAL A 1180 7.20 -15.58 -34.34
C VAL A 1180 7.83 -16.68 -35.16
N SER A 1181 8.85 -17.31 -34.58
CA SER A 1181 9.54 -18.43 -35.20
C SER A 1181 9.45 -19.70 -34.37
N LYS A 1182 9.58 -20.83 -35.06
CA LYS A 1182 9.72 -22.16 -34.46
C LYS A 1182 10.86 -22.89 -35.16
N ASP A 1183 11.85 -23.32 -34.37
CA ASP A 1183 13.05 -24.02 -34.86
C ASP A 1183 13.73 -23.23 -36.00
N GLY A 1184 13.85 -21.91 -35.83
CA GLY A 1184 14.44 -20.99 -36.81
C GLY A 1184 13.62 -20.74 -38.07
N ARG A 1185 12.36 -21.19 -38.12
CA ARG A 1185 11.42 -20.91 -39.23
C ARG A 1185 10.35 -19.92 -38.79
N VAL A 1186 10.25 -18.82 -39.52
CA VAL A 1186 9.18 -17.81 -39.32
C VAL A 1186 7.83 -18.43 -39.64
N VAL A 1187 6.92 -18.46 -38.65
CA VAL A 1187 5.56 -19.01 -38.78
C VAL A 1187 4.48 -17.92 -38.83
N ALA A 1188 4.76 -16.75 -38.26
CA ALA A 1188 3.91 -15.56 -38.32
C ALA A 1188 4.79 -14.32 -38.44
N HIS A 1189 4.34 -13.31 -39.19
CA HIS A 1189 4.99 -12.00 -39.23
C HIS A 1189 4.01 -10.89 -39.62
N ALA A 1190 4.28 -9.67 -39.18
CA ALA A 1190 3.67 -8.43 -39.62
C ALA A 1190 4.77 -7.44 -40.03
N ILE A 1191 4.54 -6.63 -41.07
CA ILE A 1191 5.49 -5.64 -41.55
C ILE A 1191 4.81 -4.27 -41.48
N THR A 1192 5.33 -3.42 -40.60
CA THR A 1192 4.83 -2.06 -40.35
C THR A 1192 5.80 -1.04 -40.92
N GLU A 1193 5.27 0.09 -41.37
CA GLU A 1193 6.06 1.23 -41.85
C GLU A 1193 5.87 2.40 -40.90
N HIS A 1194 6.96 3.07 -40.52
CA HIS A 1194 6.88 4.33 -39.76
C HIS A 1194 6.37 5.47 -40.64
N VAL A 1195 5.54 6.38 -40.12
CA VAL A 1195 5.19 7.62 -40.84
C VAL A 1195 6.43 8.48 -41.01
N GLU A 1196 7.20 8.60 -39.94
CA GLU A 1196 8.45 9.36 -39.87
C GLU A 1196 9.56 8.68 -40.68
N ASP A 1197 10.52 9.47 -41.14
CA ASP A 1197 11.77 8.93 -41.65
C ASP A 1197 12.64 8.44 -40.48
N ALA A 1198 13.52 7.48 -40.78
CA ALA A 1198 14.42 6.91 -39.81
C ALA A 1198 15.28 7.99 -39.12
N GLY A 1199 15.28 7.95 -37.79
CA GLY A 1199 15.96 8.92 -36.93
C GLY A 1199 15.09 9.43 -35.79
N VAL A 1200 13.76 9.46 -35.99
CA VAL A 1200 12.83 9.46 -34.86
C VAL A 1200 12.91 8.08 -34.20
N HIS A 1201 12.98 8.04 -32.88
CA HIS A 1201 13.10 6.77 -32.17
C HIS A 1201 11.83 5.94 -32.40
N SER A 1202 11.99 4.64 -32.69
CA SER A 1202 10.87 3.75 -33.00
C SER A 1202 9.75 3.79 -31.95
N GLY A 1203 10.12 3.93 -30.67
CA GLY A 1203 9.23 4.14 -29.50
C GLY A 1203 8.24 5.29 -29.62
N ASP A 1204 8.59 6.33 -30.39
CA ASP A 1204 7.83 7.56 -30.55
C ASP A 1204 7.27 7.71 -31.98
N ALA A 1205 7.54 6.73 -32.86
CA ALA A 1205 7.12 6.74 -34.25
C ALA A 1205 5.66 6.30 -34.42
N THR A 1206 4.98 6.87 -35.41
CA THR A 1206 3.63 6.47 -35.80
C THR A 1206 3.70 5.28 -36.75
N LEU A 1207 3.03 4.17 -36.43
CA LEU A 1207 3.06 2.95 -37.24
C LEU A 1207 1.89 2.87 -38.22
N ILE A 1208 2.16 2.44 -39.45
CA ILE A 1208 1.15 2.10 -40.45
C ILE A 1208 1.24 0.60 -40.79
N LEU A 1209 0.09 -0.07 -40.74
CA LEU A 1209 -0.08 -1.47 -41.13
C LEU A 1209 -1.22 -1.61 -42.16
N PRO A 1210 -0.99 -2.21 -43.35
CA PRO A 1210 0.31 -2.63 -43.88
C PRO A 1210 1.17 -1.45 -44.34
N ALA A 1211 2.46 -1.70 -44.63
CA ALA A 1211 3.34 -0.71 -45.26
C ALA A 1211 2.74 -0.12 -46.55
N GLN A 1212 2.88 1.19 -46.74
CA GLN A 1212 2.20 1.99 -47.77
C GLN A 1212 3.15 2.41 -48.90
N THR A 1213 4.33 2.93 -48.57
CA THR A 1213 5.26 3.53 -49.55
C THR A 1213 6.47 2.66 -49.87
N ILE A 1214 6.62 1.54 -49.16
CA ILE A 1214 7.73 0.61 -49.35
C ILE A 1214 7.56 -0.19 -50.64
N SER A 1215 8.61 -0.22 -51.46
CA SER A 1215 8.61 -0.99 -52.70
C SER A 1215 8.46 -2.50 -52.45
N GLN A 1216 7.78 -3.20 -53.34
CA GLN A 1216 7.60 -4.65 -53.21
C GLN A 1216 8.94 -5.41 -53.21
N GLY A 1217 9.94 -4.90 -53.93
CA GLY A 1217 11.31 -5.43 -53.90
C GLY A 1217 11.97 -5.30 -52.53
N ALA A 1218 11.81 -4.16 -51.86
CA ALA A 1218 12.29 -3.97 -50.48
C ALA A 1218 11.54 -4.87 -49.49
N ILE A 1219 10.20 -5.00 -49.60
CA ILE A 1219 9.41 -5.92 -48.76
C ILE A 1219 9.91 -7.37 -48.86
N GLU A 1220 10.21 -7.85 -50.07
CA GLU A 1220 10.75 -9.21 -50.23
C GLU A 1220 12.17 -9.35 -49.66
N LYS A 1221 13.02 -8.33 -49.78
CA LYS A 1221 14.34 -8.31 -49.12
C LYS A 1221 14.22 -8.35 -47.59
N VAL A 1222 13.31 -7.57 -47.02
CA VAL A 1222 12.97 -7.57 -45.59
C VAL A 1222 12.58 -8.98 -45.15
N LYS A 1223 11.62 -9.63 -45.84
CA LYS A 1223 11.20 -11.02 -45.52
C LYS A 1223 12.34 -12.03 -45.62
N ILE A 1224 13.19 -11.93 -46.64
CA ILE A 1224 14.34 -12.83 -46.83
C ILE A 1224 15.34 -12.64 -45.68
N ALA A 1225 15.65 -11.40 -45.31
CA ALA A 1225 16.54 -11.07 -44.21
C ALA A 1225 15.98 -11.63 -42.88
N THR A 1226 14.71 -11.39 -42.57
CA THR A 1226 14.04 -11.91 -41.36
C THR A 1226 14.10 -13.45 -41.30
N LYS A 1227 13.87 -14.16 -42.42
CA LYS A 1227 13.99 -15.63 -42.47
C LYS A 1227 15.40 -16.12 -42.20
N LYS A 1228 16.41 -15.43 -42.77
CA LYS A 1228 17.83 -15.77 -42.55
C LYS A 1228 18.26 -15.53 -41.11
N ILE A 1229 17.90 -14.37 -40.54
CA ILE A 1229 18.15 -14.03 -39.13
C ILE A 1229 17.50 -15.08 -38.23
N SER A 1230 16.23 -15.39 -38.46
CA SER A 1230 15.53 -16.40 -37.67
C SER A 1230 16.21 -17.75 -37.68
N LYS A 1231 16.75 -18.18 -38.84
CA LYS A 1231 17.46 -19.46 -38.95
C LYS A 1231 18.81 -19.41 -38.23
N ALA A 1232 19.56 -18.31 -38.35
CA ALA A 1232 20.90 -18.18 -37.78
C ALA A 1232 20.92 -18.14 -36.25
N PHE A 1233 19.88 -17.58 -35.64
CA PHE A 1233 19.70 -17.53 -34.18
C PHE A 1233 18.78 -18.64 -33.65
N GLU A 1234 18.39 -19.60 -34.50
CA GLU A 1234 17.58 -20.77 -34.10
C GLU A 1234 16.30 -20.38 -33.34
N ILE A 1235 15.69 -19.25 -33.73
CA ILE A 1235 14.62 -18.61 -32.94
C ILE A 1235 13.43 -19.54 -32.75
N SER A 1236 12.98 -19.66 -31.50
CA SER A 1236 11.78 -20.40 -31.10
C SER A 1236 10.97 -19.56 -30.11
N GLY A 1237 10.20 -18.61 -30.62
CA GLY A 1237 9.51 -17.61 -29.83
C GLY A 1237 9.30 -16.30 -30.61
N PRO A 1238 8.83 -15.24 -29.92
CA PRO A 1238 8.68 -13.93 -30.51
C PRO A 1238 10.04 -13.26 -30.74
N PHE A 1239 10.15 -12.47 -31.80
CA PHE A 1239 11.26 -11.56 -32.06
C PHE A 1239 10.81 -10.40 -32.95
N ASN A 1240 11.58 -9.32 -32.92
CA ASN A 1240 11.37 -8.13 -33.76
C ASN A 1240 12.67 -7.79 -34.50
N VAL A 1241 12.56 -7.30 -35.73
CA VAL A 1241 13.71 -6.79 -36.51
C VAL A 1241 13.33 -5.43 -37.11
N GLN A 1242 14.23 -4.46 -36.96
CA GLN A 1242 14.05 -3.12 -37.52
C GLN A 1242 14.96 -2.90 -38.74
N PHE A 1243 14.43 -2.23 -39.76
CA PHE A 1243 15.10 -2.02 -41.04
C PHE A 1243 15.03 -0.56 -41.50
N LEU A 1244 16.12 -0.07 -42.08
CA LEU A 1244 16.15 1.11 -42.93
C LEU A 1244 15.83 0.72 -44.36
N VAL A 1245 14.96 1.46 -45.02
CA VAL A 1245 14.63 1.28 -46.43
C VAL A 1245 14.80 2.57 -47.22
N LYS A 1246 15.69 2.56 -48.21
CA LYS A 1246 15.87 3.67 -49.16
C LYS A 1246 15.76 3.15 -50.58
N GLY A 1247 14.60 3.37 -51.20
CA GLY A 1247 14.27 2.79 -52.51
C GLY A 1247 14.16 1.26 -52.46
N ASN A 1248 15.21 0.57 -52.92
CA ASN A 1248 15.31 -0.89 -52.87
C ASN A 1248 16.41 -1.38 -51.90
N ASP A 1249 17.17 -0.48 -51.29
CA ASP A 1249 18.19 -0.84 -50.33
C ASP A 1249 17.56 -1.04 -48.96
N VAL A 1250 17.79 -2.22 -48.39
CA VAL A 1250 17.26 -2.65 -47.09
C VAL A 1250 18.44 -2.93 -46.20
N MET A 1251 18.52 -2.25 -45.06
CA MET A 1251 19.60 -2.39 -44.09
C MET A 1251 19.01 -2.70 -42.72
N VAL A 1252 19.53 -3.71 -42.03
CA VAL A 1252 19.12 -4.02 -40.66
C VAL A 1252 19.66 -2.96 -39.70
N ILE A 1253 18.82 -2.53 -38.75
CA ILE A 1253 19.18 -1.64 -37.64
C ILE A 1253 19.56 -2.50 -36.42
N GLU A 1254 18.63 -3.34 -35.99
CA GLU A 1254 18.74 -4.20 -34.81
C GLU A 1254 17.75 -5.38 -34.86
N CYS A 1255 17.95 -6.35 -33.96
CA CYS A 1255 17.11 -7.52 -33.78
C CYS A 1255 16.91 -7.77 -32.29
N ASN A 1256 15.66 -7.77 -31.85
CA ASN A 1256 15.26 -7.99 -30.47
C ASN A 1256 14.67 -9.39 -30.35
N LEU A 1257 15.35 -10.32 -29.67
CA LEU A 1257 14.90 -11.72 -29.53
C LEU A 1257 13.85 -11.93 -28.42
N ARG A 1258 12.81 -11.10 -28.46
CA ARG A 1258 11.65 -11.07 -27.56
C ARG A 1258 10.46 -10.40 -28.24
N ALA A 1259 9.31 -10.36 -27.56
CA ALA A 1259 8.18 -9.53 -27.99
C ALA A 1259 8.59 -8.04 -28.01
N SER A 1260 8.14 -7.33 -29.05
CA SER A 1260 8.16 -5.87 -29.20
C SER A 1260 6.92 -5.24 -28.55
N ARG A 1261 6.84 -3.90 -28.60
CA ARG A 1261 5.73 -3.10 -28.06
C ARG A 1261 4.55 -3.00 -29.00
#